data_AF-A0A0Q4G504-F1
#
_entry.id   AF-A0A0Q4G504-F1
#
_cell.length_a   1.000
_cell.length_b   1.000
_cell.length_c   1.000
_cell.angle_alpha   90.00
_cell.angle_beta   90.00
_cell.angle_gamma   90.00
#
_symmetry.space_group_name_H-M   'P 1'
#
loop_
_entity.id
_entity.type
_entity.pdbx_description
1 polymer ?
#
loop_
_entity_poly.entity_id
_entity_poly.type
_entity_poly.pdbx_seq_one_letter_code
_entity_poly.pdbx_strand_id
1 'polypeptide(L)'
;MHRKLLIITSLFFFLTANYAMAQQKPLLLWYDKPAKIWEETLPLGNGKLGMTPDGGVDKENIVLNNITLWSGGKQDANNYEAYKSLPKIRQLILEGKNDEAQELVNRNFVCKGQGSGGANWGKYQTLGNLQLEYEYPGVKETKPEAYKRTLSLDQAVAVTEFTLNGVKYKREYFCSFDDDVAVIRITSDQPKKLNCNISINRPEKATLASQGNELLMFGQLDNGTDGKGMKYMSRVSTTLKDGTVTSQGNILKIKDATEVIIYVAAETDFIHSDFESNVKNILQAAKKKAFATELVNHRANFGKLFNRLKINLGEGEAAKLPTDVRLERFYKDYKNDVSLSALFFQFGRYLSISSTRVGLLPPNLQGLWANQINTPWNGDYHLDVNVQMNHFAIEPANLSELNLPLAELVRNLTANGAKTAKAYYNADGWIAHVITNVWGFTEPGESASWGASNAGSGWLCSNLWDHFAYSRDLKYLKSIYPILKGSAAFYQSALVKDPKTGWLVTSPSVSPENSFYLPNGKTASISMGPTIDNQIVRELFNNVITAAKLLKVDAAFSASLQEKLKSIPPVGVISKDGRIQEWLEDYKETDPQHRHISHLYGVYPAGLITPTSTPELAEAAKKTLEVRGDDGPSWSIAYKQIFWARLQDGNRAFKLFREILKPTLRTDINYGAGGGVYPNMLSAGPPFQIDGNFGATAAIAEMLIQSHDGFIELLPAVPDAWKTFGEIKGLKARGNFTVDMNWKNGKITSYKIASALPQKVKVKINGKLTTITSVKLYN
;
A
#
# COMPACT_ATOMS: atom_id res chain seq x y z
N MET A 1 -20.55 -67.01 -39.67
CA MET A 1 -19.65 -66.05 -40.35
C MET A 1 -19.99 -64.64 -39.86
N HIS A 2 -18.98 -63.92 -39.35
CA HIS A 2 -18.84 -62.45 -39.23
C HIS A 2 -20.00 -61.66 -38.57
N ARG A 3 -19.93 -61.10 -37.35
CA ARG A 3 -18.89 -60.23 -36.73
C ARG A 3 -18.23 -59.28 -37.73
N LYS A 4 -18.91 -58.15 -38.02
CA LYS A 4 -18.33 -56.85 -38.42
C LYS A 4 -19.47 -55.84 -38.68
N LEU A 5 -19.99 -55.20 -37.62
CA LEU A 5 -20.62 -53.88 -37.69
C LEU A 5 -20.90 -53.41 -36.25
N LEU A 6 -20.13 -52.43 -35.75
CA LEU A 6 -20.32 -51.63 -34.51
C LEU A 6 -18.98 -51.37 -33.77
N ILE A 7 -17.94 -50.91 -34.46
CA ILE A 7 -16.78 -50.25 -33.81
C ILE A 7 -16.23 -49.16 -34.75
N ILE A 8 -17.00 -48.10 -35.04
CA ILE A 8 -16.46 -46.82 -35.53
C ILE A 8 -17.33 -45.67 -34.99
N THR A 9 -17.47 -45.55 -33.67
CA THR A 9 -18.05 -44.35 -33.04
C THR A 9 -17.61 -44.13 -31.59
N SER A 10 -16.44 -44.66 -31.18
CA SER A 10 -15.94 -44.52 -29.80
C SER A 10 -14.45 -44.20 -29.69
N LEU A 11 -13.84 -43.66 -30.75
CA LEU A 11 -12.42 -43.27 -30.76
C LEU A 11 -12.20 -41.75 -30.96
N PHE A 12 -13.12 -40.93 -30.47
CA PHE A 12 -13.01 -39.46 -30.54
C PHE A 12 -13.29 -38.73 -29.22
N PHE A 13 -13.19 -39.42 -28.08
CA PHE A 13 -13.46 -38.82 -26.75
C PHE A 13 -12.50 -39.27 -25.65
N PHE A 14 -11.21 -39.46 -25.95
CA PHE A 14 -10.17 -39.57 -24.92
C PHE A 14 -8.83 -39.02 -25.43
N LEU A 15 -8.84 -37.76 -25.89
CA LEU A 15 -7.68 -36.89 -25.79
C LEU A 15 -7.95 -35.98 -24.60
N THR A 16 -7.76 -36.54 -23.40
CA THR A 16 -7.50 -35.74 -22.21
C THR A 16 -6.29 -34.88 -22.54
N ALA A 17 -6.53 -33.58 -22.75
CA ALA A 17 -5.50 -32.59 -22.71
C ALA A 17 -4.89 -32.63 -21.30
N ASN A 18 -3.88 -33.48 -21.12
CA ASN A 18 -2.88 -33.31 -20.08
C ASN A 18 -2.13 -32.03 -20.44
N TYR A 19 -2.75 -30.89 -20.16
CA TYR A 19 -1.98 -29.71 -19.82
C TYR A 19 -1.18 -30.12 -18.59
N ALA A 20 0.06 -30.54 -18.83
CA ALA A 20 1.10 -30.45 -17.84
C ALA A 20 1.20 -28.97 -17.48
N MET A 21 0.35 -28.51 -16.57
CA MET A 21 0.61 -27.30 -15.83
C MET A 21 1.92 -27.61 -15.12
N ALA A 22 3.02 -27.08 -15.64
CA ALA A 22 4.25 -26.97 -14.87
C ALA A 22 3.83 -26.36 -13.53
N GLN A 23 3.82 -27.19 -12.48
CA GLN A 23 3.28 -26.79 -11.20
C GLN A 23 4.16 -25.65 -10.71
N GLN A 24 3.62 -24.44 -10.73
CA GLN A 24 4.31 -23.27 -10.22
C GLN A 24 4.66 -23.59 -8.77
N LYS A 25 5.95 -23.50 -8.43
CA LYS A 25 6.41 -23.83 -7.08
C LYS A 25 5.66 -22.94 -6.07
N PRO A 26 5.31 -23.47 -4.88
CA PRO A 26 4.49 -22.74 -3.92
C PRO A 26 5.15 -21.42 -3.50
N LEU A 27 4.42 -20.31 -3.58
CA LEU A 27 4.86 -19.00 -3.08
C LEU A 27 4.59 -18.96 -1.57
N LEU A 28 5.57 -19.44 -0.79
CA LEU A 28 5.43 -19.63 0.65
C LEU A 28 6.35 -18.71 1.45
N LEU A 29 5.78 -18.09 2.48
CA LEU A 29 6.56 -17.74 3.67
C LEU A 29 6.47 -18.92 4.63
N TRP A 30 7.58 -19.37 5.23
CA TRP A 30 7.52 -20.48 6.19
C TRP A 30 8.59 -20.43 7.27
N TYR A 31 8.26 -21.03 8.41
CA TYR A 31 9.06 -21.02 9.64
C TYR A 31 8.89 -22.34 10.38
N ASP A 32 9.91 -22.70 11.17
CA ASP A 32 10.03 -23.95 11.93
C ASP A 32 9.81 -23.75 13.44
N LYS A 33 9.33 -22.57 13.84
CA LYS A 33 9.03 -22.20 15.24
C LYS A 33 7.84 -21.24 15.33
N PRO A 34 7.09 -21.23 16.45
CA PRO A 34 6.09 -20.19 16.73
C PRO A 34 6.69 -18.79 16.73
N ALA A 35 5.86 -17.79 16.44
CA ALA A 35 6.24 -16.39 16.56
C ALA A 35 6.39 -16.01 18.06
N LYS A 36 7.43 -15.24 18.38
CA LYS A 36 7.71 -14.69 19.71
C LYS A 36 7.33 -13.22 19.84
N ILE A 37 7.28 -12.51 18.72
CA ILE A 37 6.88 -11.11 18.61
C ILE A 37 5.88 -10.97 17.45
N TRP A 38 5.13 -9.86 17.41
CA TRP A 38 4.09 -9.67 16.40
C TRP A 38 4.67 -9.62 14.97
N GLU A 39 5.88 -9.10 14.83
CA GLU A 39 6.68 -9.00 13.60
C GLU A 39 7.15 -10.36 13.05
N GLU A 40 6.87 -11.46 13.76
CA GLU A 40 7.08 -12.82 13.28
C GLU A 40 5.76 -13.50 12.83
N THR A 41 4.60 -12.90 13.09
CA THR A 41 3.27 -13.46 12.77
C THR A 41 2.97 -13.44 11.26
N LEU A 42 1.95 -14.19 10.82
CA LEU A 42 1.57 -14.28 9.40
C LEU A 42 0.37 -13.37 9.09
N PRO A 43 0.52 -12.30 8.28
CA PRO A 43 -0.61 -11.43 7.94
C PRO A 43 -1.57 -12.15 6.99
N LEU A 44 -2.85 -12.18 7.38
CA LEU A 44 -3.99 -12.63 6.57
C LEU A 44 -5.01 -11.52 6.47
N GLY A 45 -5.68 -11.38 5.33
CA GLY A 45 -6.76 -10.43 5.18
C GLY A 45 -7.57 -10.64 3.92
N ASN A 46 -8.83 -10.18 3.96
CA ASN A 46 -9.73 -10.16 2.81
C ASN A 46 -10.05 -8.72 2.33
N GLY A 47 -9.25 -7.75 2.77
CA GLY A 47 -9.44 -6.33 2.55
C GLY A 47 -10.41 -5.63 3.52
N LYS A 48 -11.19 -6.39 4.30
CA LYS A 48 -12.04 -5.86 5.37
C LYS A 48 -11.55 -6.32 6.74
N LEU A 49 -11.48 -7.64 6.94
CA LEU A 49 -10.99 -8.28 8.15
C LEU A 49 -9.52 -8.67 7.96
N GLY A 50 -8.73 -8.43 8.99
CA GLY A 50 -7.34 -8.85 9.10
C GLY A 50 -7.13 -9.80 10.28
N MET A 51 -6.17 -10.71 10.15
CA MET A 51 -5.80 -11.67 11.17
C MET A 51 -4.29 -11.94 11.14
N THR A 52 -3.63 -12.00 12.29
CA THR A 52 -2.19 -12.35 12.39
C THR A 52 -1.95 -13.40 13.49
N PRO A 53 -2.06 -14.72 13.17
CA PRO A 53 -1.79 -15.78 14.12
C PRO A 53 -0.29 -15.92 14.42
N ASP A 54 0.05 -16.20 15.69
CA ASP A 54 1.41 -16.49 16.14
C ASP A 54 1.82 -17.97 15.99
N GLY A 55 0.85 -18.88 15.82
CA GLY A 55 1.08 -20.31 15.73
C GLY A 55 1.57 -20.95 17.03
N GLY A 56 1.34 -20.34 18.20
CA GLY A 56 1.73 -20.88 19.51
C GLY A 56 1.12 -22.26 19.78
N VAL A 57 1.83 -23.11 20.52
CA VAL A 57 1.43 -24.53 20.70
C VAL A 57 0.43 -24.70 21.84
N ASP A 58 0.68 -24.09 22.99
CA ASP A 58 -0.21 -24.19 24.16
C ASP A 58 -1.20 -23.04 24.21
N LYS A 59 -0.71 -21.87 23.85
CA LYS A 59 -1.49 -20.65 23.73
C LYS A 59 -1.18 -20.04 22.39
N GLU A 60 -2.20 -19.79 21.61
CA GLU A 60 -2.10 -19.03 20.37
C GLU A 60 -2.83 -17.70 20.56
N ASN A 61 -2.13 -16.61 20.26
CA ASN A 61 -2.70 -15.29 20.17
C ASN A 61 -2.86 -14.90 18.70
N ILE A 62 -4.05 -14.42 18.37
CA ILE A 62 -4.41 -14.01 17.02
C ILE A 62 -4.92 -12.57 17.10
N VAL A 63 -4.12 -11.63 16.61
CA VAL A 63 -4.55 -10.22 16.53
C VAL A 63 -5.54 -10.08 15.36
N LEU A 64 -6.64 -9.40 15.63
CA LEU A 64 -7.73 -9.15 14.69
C LEU A 64 -7.78 -7.67 14.31
N ASN A 65 -8.20 -7.40 13.09
CA ASN A 65 -8.39 -6.04 12.57
C ASN A 65 -9.68 -5.95 11.74
N ASN A 66 -10.26 -4.75 11.69
CA ASN A 66 -11.25 -4.36 10.70
C ASN A 66 -10.81 -3.02 10.10
N ILE A 67 -10.77 -2.90 8.77
CA ILE A 67 -10.24 -1.71 8.08
C ILE A 67 -10.94 -0.40 8.46
N THR A 68 -12.21 -0.47 8.87
CA THR A 68 -13.01 0.69 9.24
C THR A 68 -12.94 1.05 10.71
N LEU A 69 -12.21 0.31 11.55
CA LEU A 69 -12.18 0.56 12.99
C LEU A 69 -11.26 1.72 13.38
N TRP A 70 -11.84 2.92 13.50
CA TRP A 70 -11.14 4.15 13.83
C TRP A 70 -11.79 4.90 14.99
N SER A 71 -10.97 5.42 15.91
CA SER A 71 -11.41 6.45 16.85
C SER A 71 -11.46 7.83 16.16
N GLY A 72 -11.80 8.88 16.91
CA GLY A 72 -11.94 10.25 16.42
C GLY A 72 -13.29 10.53 15.78
N GLY A 73 -13.40 11.69 15.17
CA GLY A 73 -14.64 12.11 14.53
C GLY A 73 -14.44 13.29 13.60
N LYS A 74 -15.53 13.68 12.93
CA LYS A 74 -15.55 14.86 12.08
C LYS A 74 -15.21 16.10 12.89
N GLN A 75 -14.32 16.93 12.38
CA GLN A 75 -13.94 18.21 12.95
C GLN A 75 -13.82 19.27 11.86
N ASP A 76 -14.00 20.53 12.23
CA ASP A 76 -13.59 21.68 11.41
C ASP A 76 -12.42 22.35 12.12
N ALA A 77 -11.20 21.99 11.71
CA ALA A 77 -9.97 22.52 12.31
C ALA A 77 -9.46 23.75 11.55
N ASN A 78 -10.27 24.33 10.65
CA ASN A 78 -9.85 25.47 9.85
C ASN A 78 -9.66 26.73 10.71
N ASN A 79 -8.58 27.46 10.43
CA ASN A 79 -8.48 28.85 10.82
C ASN A 79 -8.98 29.79 9.70
N TYR A 80 -10.26 30.17 9.75
CA TYR A 80 -10.86 31.09 8.77
C TYR A 80 -10.25 32.51 8.77
N GLU A 81 -9.36 32.82 9.70
CA GLU A 81 -8.62 34.09 9.76
C GLU A 81 -7.19 33.97 9.19
N ALA A 82 -6.75 32.76 8.83
CA ALA A 82 -5.38 32.48 8.39
C ALA A 82 -4.98 33.28 7.14
N TYR A 83 -5.89 33.37 6.16
CA TYR A 83 -5.64 34.11 4.91
C TYR A 83 -5.26 35.59 5.14
N LYS A 84 -5.67 36.20 6.26
CA LYS A 84 -5.32 37.59 6.59
C LYS A 84 -3.82 37.76 6.86
N SER A 85 -3.14 36.70 7.28
CA SER A 85 -1.68 36.70 7.49
C SER A 85 -0.89 36.43 6.21
N LEU A 86 -1.54 35.88 5.18
CA LEU A 86 -0.90 35.45 3.94
C LEU A 86 -0.13 36.57 3.21
N PRO A 87 -0.64 37.82 3.09
CA PRO A 87 0.13 38.91 2.49
C PRO A 87 1.44 39.20 3.22
N LYS A 88 1.42 39.19 4.57
CA LYS A 88 2.61 39.45 5.38
C LYS A 88 3.61 38.29 5.32
N ILE A 89 3.12 37.05 5.35
CA ILE A 89 3.96 35.85 5.17
C ILE A 89 4.70 35.93 3.83
N ARG A 90 3.99 36.22 2.74
CA ARG A 90 4.58 36.36 1.40
C ARG A 90 5.58 37.51 1.33
N GLN A 91 5.27 38.66 1.93
CA GLN A 91 6.21 39.78 2.03
C GLN A 91 7.52 39.37 2.73
N LEU A 92 7.44 38.67 3.87
CA LEU A 92 8.62 38.24 4.61
C LEU A 92 9.49 37.25 3.82
N ILE A 93 8.88 36.30 3.10
CA ILE A 93 9.60 35.38 2.22
C ILE A 93 10.31 36.14 1.08
N LEU A 94 9.66 37.13 0.48
CA LEU A 94 10.26 37.97 -0.57
C LEU A 94 11.43 38.82 -0.05
N GLU A 95 11.38 39.24 1.22
CA GLU A 95 12.47 39.95 1.92
C GLU A 95 13.61 39.00 2.38
N GLY A 96 13.50 37.68 2.15
CA GLY A 96 14.48 36.69 2.61
C GLY A 96 14.40 36.37 4.11
N LYS A 97 13.33 36.79 4.79
CA LYS A 97 13.07 36.59 6.22
C LYS A 97 12.19 35.36 6.44
N ASN A 98 12.62 34.21 5.90
CA ASN A 98 11.83 32.98 5.94
C ASN A 98 11.62 32.46 7.37
N ASP A 99 12.55 32.73 8.30
CA ASP A 99 12.42 32.40 9.71
C ASP A 99 11.26 33.18 10.37
N GLU A 100 11.17 34.50 10.13
CA GLU A 100 10.05 35.33 10.60
C GLU A 100 8.73 34.91 9.94
N ALA A 101 8.77 34.57 8.64
CA ALA A 101 7.61 34.04 7.94
C ALA A 101 7.13 32.71 8.55
N GLN A 102 8.06 31.82 8.90
CA GLN A 102 7.77 30.54 9.53
C GLN A 102 7.16 30.70 10.93
N GLU A 103 7.64 31.65 11.72
CA GLU A 103 7.01 31.99 13.01
C GLU A 103 5.57 32.46 12.82
N LEU A 104 5.30 33.26 11.80
CA LEU A 104 3.95 33.73 11.48
C LEU A 104 3.05 32.59 10.95
N VAL A 105 3.58 31.66 10.16
CA VAL A 105 2.87 30.43 9.74
C VAL A 105 2.51 29.58 10.95
N ASN A 106 3.45 29.31 11.86
CA ASN A 106 3.19 28.55 13.08
C ASN A 106 2.11 29.19 13.96
N ARG A 107 2.02 30.52 13.97
CA ARG A 107 1.03 31.24 14.77
C ARG A 107 -0.38 31.23 14.16
N ASN A 108 -0.46 31.46 12.85
CA ASN A 108 -1.73 31.84 12.21
C ASN A 108 -2.18 30.91 11.07
N PHE A 109 -1.30 30.03 10.59
CA PHE A 109 -1.50 29.28 9.33
C PHE A 109 -1.34 27.76 9.51
N VAL A 110 -1.52 27.26 10.73
CA VAL A 110 -1.65 25.81 11.05
C VAL A 110 -3.11 25.47 11.37
N CYS A 111 -3.47 24.19 11.50
CA CYS A 111 -4.79 23.81 12.00
C CYS A 111 -5.07 24.39 13.40
N LYS A 112 -6.35 24.64 13.70
CA LYS A 112 -6.79 24.92 15.07
C LYS A 112 -6.83 23.63 15.90
N GLY A 113 -6.59 23.76 17.19
CA GLY A 113 -6.57 22.62 18.11
C GLY A 113 -5.27 21.84 18.03
N GLN A 114 -5.31 20.57 18.43
CA GLN A 114 -4.13 19.71 18.51
C GLN A 114 -3.81 18.95 17.22
N GLY A 115 -4.62 19.13 16.16
CA GLY A 115 -4.50 18.40 14.90
C GLY A 115 -4.34 16.89 15.11
N SER A 116 -3.35 16.28 14.48
CA SER A 116 -2.98 14.86 14.57
C SER A 116 -2.70 14.35 15.99
N GLY A 117 -2.37 15.24 16.92
CA GLY A 117 -2.16 14.91 18.34
C GLY A 117 -3.44 14.86 19.17
N GLY A 118 -4.56 15.34 18.63
CA GLY A 118 -5.84 15.44 19.35
C GLY A 118 -6.68 14.16 19.31
N ALA A 119 -7.52 13.95 20.33
CA ALA A 119 -8.42 12.79 20.36
C ALA A 119 -9.46 12.80 19.22
N ASN A 120 -9.84 13.99 18.74
CA ASN A 120 -10.77 14.18 17.64
C ASN A 120 -10.17 13.84 16.26
N TRP A 121 -8.83 13.82 16.12
CA TRP A 121 -8.17 13.26 14.93
C TRP A 121 -8.47 11.78 14.75
N GLY A 122 -8.40 11.04 15.87
CA GLY A 122 -8.64 9.61 15.85
C GLY A 122 -7.45 8.78 15.40
N LYS A 123 -7.57 7.47 15.53
CA LYS A 123 -6.50 6.52 15.21
C LYS A 123 -7.10 5.27 14.61
N TYR A 124 -6.39 4.65 13.68
CA TYR A 124 -6.63 3.26 13.33
C TYR A 124 -6.28 2.37 14.52
N GLN A 125 -7.14 1.42 14.89
CA GLN A 125 -6.94 0.59 16.08
C GLN A 125 -7.05 -0.89 15.75
N THR A 126 -6.30 -1.72 16.48
CA THR A 126 -6.57 -3.17 16.55
C THR A 126 -8.03 -3.43 16.91
N LEU A 127 -8.65 -4.47 16.37
CA LEU A 127 -9.99 -4.90 16.80
C LEU A 127 -9.93 -5.56 18.18
N GLY A 128 -8.93 -6.40 18.39
CA GLY A 128 -8.71 -7.17 19.61
C GLY A 128 -7.91 -8.44 19.34
N ASN A 129 -7.87 -9.34 20.33
CA ASN A 129 -7.19 -10.61 20.25
C ASN A 129 -8.19 -11.76 20.40
N LEU A 130 -8.12 -12.74 19.51
CA LEU A 130 -8.68 -14.06 19.74
C LEU A 130 -7.59 -14.93 20.38
N GLN A 131 -7.89 -15.51 21.54
CA GLN A 131 -6.97 -16.35 22.29
C GLN A 131 -7.47 -17.78 22.31
N LEU A 132 -6.58 -18.70 21.94
CA LEU A 132 -6.82 -20.13 21.92
C LEU A 132 -5.88 -20.79 22.92
N GLU A 133 -6.44 -21.34 24.00
CA GLU A 133 -5.66 -22.10 24.99
C GLU A 133 -5.96 -23.59 24.83
N TYR A 134 -4.95 -24.35 24.42
CA TYR A 134 -5.07 -25.76 24.09
C TYR A 134 -4.77 -26.64 25.30
N GLU A 135 -5.51 -27.74 25.42
CA GLU A 135 -5.22 -28.80 26.38
C GLU A 135 -5.11 -30.14 25.63
N TYR A 136 -3.93 -30.75 25.72
CA TYR A 136 -3.60 -31.98 25.01
C TYR A 136 -3.67 -33.19 25.96
N PRO A 137 -4.62 -34.13 25.77
CA PRO A 137 -4.80 -35.25 26.70
C PRO A 137 -3.54 -36.09 26.86
N GLY A 138 -3.06 -36.24 28.10
CA GLY A 138 -1.88 -37.06 28.41
C GLY A 138 -0.54 -36.40 28.09
N VAL A 139 -0.52 -35.10 27.72
CA VAL A 139 0.69 -34.32 27.54
C VAL A 139 0.98 -33.53 28.82
N LYS A 140 2.13 -33.79 29.45
CA LYS A 140 2.59 -33.04 30.64
C LYS A 140 3.53 -31.88 30.27
N GLU A 141 4.27 -32.02 29.18
CA GLU A 141 5.22 -31.02 28.67
C GLU A 141 5.06 -30.92 27.16
N THR A 142 5.03 -29.69 26.65
CA THR A 142 4.61 -29.36 25.29
C THR A 142 5.82 -29.11 24.41
N LYS A 143 6.38 -30.22 23.92
CA LYS A 143 7.53 -30.27 23.00
C LYS A 143 7.06 -30.68 21.60
N PRO A 144 6.72 -29.73 20.72
CA PRO A 144 6.23 -30.05 19.39
C PRO A 144 7.34 -30.67 18.53
N GLU A 145 7.05 -31.78 17.88
CA GLU A 145 7.88 -32.35 16.82
C GLU A 145 7.42 -31.86 15.45
N ALA A 146 8.35 -31.76 14.49
CA ALA A 146 8.08 -31.38 13.11
C ALA A 146 7.22 -30.11 12.97
N TYR A 147 7.43 -29.13 13.87
CA TYR A 147 6.69 -27.88 13.84
C TYR A 147 6.93 -27.13 12.52
N LYS A 148 5.86 -26.66 11.91
CA LYS A 148 5.92 -25.81 10.74
C LYS A 148 4.74 -24.86 10.70
N ARG A 149 5.01 -23.58 10.39
CA ARG A 149 3.97 -22.61 10.00
C ARG A 149 4.28 -22.01 8.64
N THR A 150 3.25 -21.84 7.81
CA THR A 150 3.37 -21.35 6.44
C THR A 150 2.30 -20.33 6.11
N LEU A 151 2.60 -19.34 5.28
CA LEU A 151 1.62 -18.52 4.56
C LEU A 151 1.79 -18.77 3.06
N SER A 152 0.74 -19.27 2.40
CA SER A 152 0.68 -19.38 0.94
C SER A 152 0.12 -18.11 0.34
N LEU A 153 0.97 -17.40 -0.41
CA LEU A 153 0.62 -16.14 -1.05
C LEU A 153 -0.36 -16.33 -2.21
N ASP A 154 -0.30 -17.47 -2.89
CA ASP A 154 -1.16 -17.82 -4.02
C ASP A 154 -2.53 -18.36 -3.63
N GLN A 155 -2.67 -18.81 -2.38
CA GLN A 155 -3.95 -19.30 -1.85
C GLN A 155 -4.56 -18.39 -0.78
N ALA A 156 -3.79 -17.44 -0.23
CA ALA A 156 -4.17 -16.61 0.92
C ALA A 156 -4.56 -17.42 2.17
N VAL A 157 -3.88 -18.54 2.38
CA VAL A 157 -4.10 -19.47 3.50
C VAL A 157 -2.82 -19.62 4.30
N ALA A 158 -2.92 -19.47 5.63
CA ALA A 158 -1.87 -19.90 6.53
C ALA A 158 -2.16 -21.28 7.11
N VAL A 159 -1.10 -22.01 7.45
CA VAL A 159 -1.18 -23.34 8.07
C VAL A 159 -0.15 -23.42 9.18
N THR A 160 -0.54 -23.99 10.33
CA THR A 160 0.39 -24.42 11.37
C THR A 160 0.20 -25.91 11.63
N GLU A 161 1.26 -26.70 11.59
CA GLU A 161 1.25 -28.14 11.87
C GLU A 161 2.39 -28.54 12.81
N PHE A 162 2.13 -29.53 13.66
CA PHE A 162 3.10 -30.13 14.56
C PHE A 162 2.56 -31.45 15.11
N THR A 163 3.43 -32.24 15.73
CA THR A 163 3.07 -33.49 16.42
C THR A 163 3.36 -33.38 17.92
N LEU A 164 2.43 -33.83 18.75
CA LEU A 164 2.61 -33.97 20.20
C LEU A 164 2.18 -35.38 20.63
N ASN A 165 3.07 -36.11 21.31
CA ASN A 165 2.82 -37.48 21.79
C ASN A 165 2.17 -38.41 20.73
N GLY A 166 2.64 -38.33 19.48
CA GLY A 166 2.15 -39.14 18.36
C GLY A 166 0.80 -38.70 17.77
N VAL A 167 0.22 -37.58 18.21
CA VAL A 167 -0.97 -36.96 17.59
C VAL A 167 -0.53 -35.80 16.71
N LYS A 168 -0.91 -35.80 15.44
CA LYS A 168 -0.67 -34.68 14.52
C LYS A 168 -1.80 -33.66 14.66
N TYR A 169 -1.42 -32.41 14.95
CA TYR A 169 -2.31 -31.27 14.98
C TYR A 169 -2.07 -30.39 13.75
N LYS A 170 -3.17 -29.90 13.15
CA LYS A 170 -3.11 -28.97 12.02
C LYS A 170 -4.14 -27.86 12.20
N ARG A 171 -3.70 -26.63 11.95
CA ARG A 171 -4.48 -25.41 11.96
C ARG A 171 -4.44 -24.76 10.59
N GLU A 172 -5.59 -24.40 10.03
CA GLU A 172 -5.74 -23.72 8.74
C GLU A 172 -6.46 -22.40 8.95
N TYR A 173 -5.92 -21.31 8.41
CA TYR A 173 -6.35 -19.95 8.69
C TYR A 173 -6.56 -19.18 7.39
N PHE A 174 -7.68 -18.48 7.25
CA PHE A 174 -7.88 -17.51 6.17
C PHE A 174 -8.97 -16.48 6.52
N CYS A 175 -8.86 -15.29 5.93
CA CYS A 175 -9.96 -14.32 5.89
C CYS A 175 -10.69 -14.52 4.55
N SER A 176 -11.97 -14.90 4.60
CA SER A 176 -12.70 -15.33 3.43
C SER A 176 -12.97 -14.20 2.45
N PHE A 177 -12.67 -14.43 1.16
CA PHE A 177 -13.08 -13.54 0.06
C PHE A 177 -14.48 -13.89 -0.45
N ASP A 178 -15.19 -14.82 0.20
CA ASP A 178 -16.58 -15.20 -0.12
C ASP A 178 -17.57 -14.52 0.83
N ASP A 179 -17.44 -14.75 2.15
CA ASP A 179 -18.48 -14.42 3.14
C ASP A 179 -18.06 -13.36 4.19
N ASP A 180 -16.92 -12.69 4.05
CA ASP A 180 -16.48 -11.67 5.02
C ASP A 180 -16.34 -12.15 6.47
N VAL A 181 -15.85 -13.39 6.63
CA VAL A 181 -15.49 -13.99 7.93
C VAL A 181 -14.02 -14.40 7.97
N ALA A 182 -13.38 -14.29 9.14
CA ALA A 182 -12.14 -15.02 9.41
C ALA A 182 -12.47 -16.45 9.85
N VAL A 183 -11.79 -17.43 9.26
CA VAL A 183 -12.03 -18.86 9.46
C VAL A 183 -10.75 -19.51 9.97
N ILE A 184 -10.88 -20.29 11.04
CA ILE A 184 -9.79 -21.07 11.64
C ILE A 184 -10.28 -22.50 11.79
N ARG A 185 -9.66 -23.45 11.08
CA ARG A 185 -9.95 -24.88 11.25
C ARG A 185 -8.82 -25.55 12.01
N ILE A 186 -9.16 -26.26 13.08
CA ILE A 186 -8.23 -26.98 13.94
C ILE A 186 -8.60 -28.46 13.88
N THR A 187 -7.62 -29.32 13.63
CA THR A 187 -7.82 -30.77 13.48
C THR A 187 -6.77 -31.56 14.25
N SER A 188 -7.18 -32.70 14.81
CA SER A 188 -6.30 -33.78 15.25
C SER A 188 -6.47 -34.99 14.34
N ASP A 189 -5.38 -35.71 14.04
CA ASP A 189 -5.44 -36.95 13.25
C ASP A 189 -5.96 -38.16 14.04
N GLN A 190 -6.07 -38.04 15.37
CA GLN A 190 -6.71 -39.02 16.24
C GLN A 190 -8.05 -38.50 16.78
N PRO A 191 -9.07 -39.37 16.92
CA PRO A 191 -10.38 -38.95 17.41
C PRO A 191 -10.34 -38.39 18.84
N LYS A 192 -11.10 -37.32 19.08
CA LYS A 192 -11.36 -36.72 20.41
C LYS A 192 -10.10 -36.27 21.16
N LYS A 193 -9.06 -35.82 20.43
CA LYS A 193 -7.79 -35.35 20.99
C LYS A 193 -7.63 -33.83 21.03
N LEU A 194 -8.69 -33.08 20.71
CA LEU A 194 -8.70 -31.63 20.69
C LEU A 194 -9.58 -31.06 21.82
N ASN A 195 -8.93 -30.34 22.74
CA ASN A 195 -9.59 -29.50 23.74
C ASN A 195 -9.01 -28.08 23.64
N CYS A 196 -9.88 -27.08 23.74
CA CYS A 196 -9.49 -25.69 23.57
C CYS A 196 -10.44 -24.77 24.34
N ASN A 197 -9.90 -23.81 25.06
CA ASN A 197 -10.65 -22.64 25.51
C ASN A 197 -10.46 -21.52 24.50
N ILE A 198 -11.56 -20.90 24.08
CA ILE A 198 -11.57 -19.79 23.13
C ILE A 198 -12.08 -18.57 23.87
N SER A 199 -11.33 -17.46 23.81
CA SER A 199 -11.76 -16.17 24.35
C SER A 199 -11.42 -15.04 23.37
N ILE A 200 -12.11 -13.92 23.50
CA ILE A 200 -11.84 -12.69 22.74
C ILE A 200 -11.71 -11.53 23.70
N ASN A 201 -10.74 -10.65 23.48
CA ASN A 201 -10.53 -9.46 24.30
C ASN A 201 -10.02 -8.26 23.50
N ARG A 202 -10.10 -7.09 24.11
CA ARG A 202 -9.52 -5.83 23.63
C ARG A 202 -9.09 -5.00 24.85
N PRO A 203 -7.97 -4.25 24.79
CA PRO A 203 -7.45 -3.53 25.95
C PRO A 203 -8.39 -2.49 26.56
N GLU A 204 -9.21 -1.83 25.75
CA GLU A 204 -10.12 -0.77 26.19
C GLU A 204 -11.40 -0.72 25.34
N LYS A 205 -12.42 -0.01 25.82
CA LYS A 205 -13.68 0.25 25.08
C LYS A 205 -14.33 -1.03 24.55
N ALA A 206 -14.34 -2.08 25.37
CA ALA A 206 -14.95 -3.37 25.04
C ALA A 206 -15.85 -3.86 26.17
N THR A 207 -17.01 -4.36 25.78
CA THR A 207 -17.89 -5.19 26.60
C THR A 207 -17.88 -6.58 26.01
N LEU A 208 -17.70 -7.58 26.88
CA LEU A 208 -17.71 -8.99 26.53
C LEU A 208 -19.01 -9.61 27.03
N ALA A 209 -19.62 -10.43 26.18
CA ALA A 209 -20.81 -11.19 26.53
C ALA A 209 -20.82 -12.52 25.79
N SER A 210 -21.72 -13.41 26.21
CA SER A 210 -21.97 -14.67 25.52
C SER A 210 -23.47 -14.82 25.23
N GLN A 211 -23.79 -15.35 24.05
CA GLN A 211 -25.17 -15.60 23.63
C GLN A 211 -25.27 -17.02 23.08
N GLY A 212 -25.81 -17.95 23.88
CA GLY A 212 -25.73 -19.38 23.55
C GLY A 212 -24.27 -19.83 23.52
N ASN A 213 -23.84 -20.42 22.40
CA ASN A 213 -22.45 -20.84 22.16
C ASN A 213 -21.73 -19.86 21.21
N GLU A 214 -21.90 -18.56 21.44
CA GLU A 214 -21.22 -17.49 20.73
C GLU A 214 -20.61 -16.50 21.72
N LEU A 215 -19.41 -16.01 21.43
CA LEU A 215 -18.80 -14.89 22.15
C LEU A 215 -19.07 -13.60 21.39
N LEU A 216 -19.37 -12.54 22.12
CA LEU A 216 -19.59 -11.20 21.61
C LEU A 216 -18.57 -10.26 22.24
N MET A 217 -17.97 -9.41 21.41
CA MET A 217 -17.17 -8.27 21.85
C MET A 217 -17.65 -7.03 21.11
N PHE A 218 -18.13 -6.02 21.83
CA PHE A 218 -18.66 -4.80 21.24
C PHE A 218 -18.32 -3.58 22.08
N GLY A 219 -18.40 -2.41 21.48
CA GLY A 219 -18.11 -1.16 22.19
C GLY A 219 -18.26 0.07 21.31
N GLN A 220 -17.94 1.21 21.90
CA GLN A 220 -17.95 2.52 21.24
C GLN A 220 -16.62 3.22 21.49
N LEU A 221 -15.95 3.63 20.41
CA LEU A 221 -14.67 4.33 20.44
C LEU A 221 -14.85 5.80 20.79
N ASP A 222 -13.79 6.42 21.28
CA ASP A 222 -13.80 7.85 21.58
C ASP A 222 -13.77 8.69 20.30
N ASN A 223 -14.61 9.71 20.20
CA ASN A 223 -14.60 10.69 19.10
C ASN A 223 -13.81 11.96 19.44
N GLY A 224 -13.24 12.04 20.64
CA GLY A 224 -12.53 13.21 21.14
C GLY A 224 -13.41 14.40 21.50
N THR A 225 -14.74 14.20 21.60
CA THR A 225 -15.68 15.24 22.05
C THR A 225 -16.52 14.75 23.23
N ASP A 226 -17.58 13.99 23.00
CA ASP A 226 -18.50 13.47 24.02
C ASP A 226 -18.30 11.96 24.32
N GLY A 227 -17.28 11.36 23.72
CA GLY A 227 -16.96 9.94 23.85
C GLY A 227 -17.86 9.01 23.02
N LYS A 228 -18.78 9.54 22.21
CA LYS A 228 -19.72 8.77 21.38
C LYS A 228 -19.25 8.66 19.94
N GLY A 229 -18.10 8.04 19.73
CA GLY A 229 -17.56 7.77 18.40
C GLY A 229 -18.13 6.51 17.77
N MET A 230 -17.32 5.91 16.89
CA MET A 230 -17.67 4.73 16.12
C MET A 230 -18.03 3.54 17.02
N LYS A 231 -19.09 2.84 16.67
CA LYS A 231 -19.48 1.57 17.31
C LYS A 231 -18.97 0.39 16.52
N TYR A 232 -18.65 -0.69 17.22
CA TYR A 232 -18.21 -1.95 16.60
C TYR A 232 -18.80 -3.15 17.32
N MET A 233 -18.88 -4.27 16.59
CA MET A 233 -19.23 -5.57 17.14
C MET A 233 -18.44 -6.67 16.43
N SER A 234 -17.89 -7.59 17.22
CA SER A 234 -17.29 -8.85 16.79
C SER A 234 -18.07 -10.00 17.41
N ARG A 235 -18.27 -11.08 16.63
CA ARG A 235 -18.90 -12.32 17.08
C ARG A 235 -18.00 -13.51 16.74
N VAL A 236 -17.84 -14.41 17.69
CA VAL A 236 -17.08 -15.67 17.53
C VAL A 236 -18.03 -16.84 17.72
N SER A 237 -18.03 -17.79 16.79
CA SER A 237 -18.81 -19.03 16.92
C SER A 237 -18.01 -20.22 16.38
N THR A 238 -18.48 -21.43 16.70
CA THR A 238 -17.81 -22.66 16.32
C THR A 238 -18.76 -23.69 15.70
N THR A 239 -18.20 -24.58 14.88
CA THR A 239 -18.81 -25.84 14.46
C THR A 239 -17.85 -26.98 14.72
N LEU A 240 -18.36 -28.11 15.21
CA LEU A 240 -17.56 -29.25 15.62
C LEU A 240 -17.99 -30.50 14.84
N LYS A 241 -17.06 -31.41 14.56
CA LYS A 241 -17.38 -32.75 14.01
C LYS A 241 -17.89 -33.70 15.12
N ASP A 242 -17.35 -33.58 16.32
CA ASP A 242 -17.63 -34.35 17.54
C ASP A 242 -17.18 -33.56 18.78
N GLY A 243 -17.39 -34.13 19.97
CA GLY A 243 -17.11 -33.44 21.23
C GLY A 243 -18.22 -32.48 21.64
N THR A 244 -17.92 -31.55 22.54
CA THR A 244 -18.88 -30.57 23.05
C THR A 244 -18.31 -29.15 23.04
N VAL A 245 -19.21 -28.18 22.87
CA VAL A 245 -18.93 -26.76 23.11
C VAL A 245 -19.89 -26.23 24.16
N THR A 246 -19.35 -25.57 25.18
CA THR A 246 -20.12 -24.92 26.24
C THR A 246 -19.59 -23.52 26.49
N SER A 247 -20.48 -22.54 26.58
CA SER A 247 -20.13 -21.20 27.04
C SER A 247 -20.04 -21.16 28.56
N GLN A 248 -18.92 -20.68 29.11
CA GLN A 248 -18.72 -20.43 30.54
C GLN A 248 -18.14 -19.03 30.72
N GLY A 249 -18.97 -18.09 31.18
CA GLY A 249 -18.59 -16.66 31.19
C GLY A 249 -18.31 -16.17 29.77
N ASN A 250 -17.12 -15.60 29.55
CA ASN A 250 -16.66 -15.09 28.25
C ASN A 250 -15.71 -16.06 27.52
N ILE A 251 -15.87 -17.36 27.77
CA ILE A 251 -15.03 -18.43 27.21
C ILE A 251 -15.93 -19.49 26.57
N LEU A 252 -15.60 -19.91 25.34
CA LEU A 252 -16.13 -21.16 24.78
C LEU A 252 -15.16 -22.29 25.09
N LYS A 253 -15.63 -23.28 25.83
CA LYS A 253 -14.87 -24.47 26.17
C LYS A 253 -15.21 -25.59 25.19
N ILE A 254 -14.21 -26.03 24.43
CA ILE A 254 -14.27 -27.18 23.54
C ILE A 254 -13.68 -28.39 24.26
N LYS A 255 -14.38 -29.52 24.24
CA LYS A 255 -13.91 -30.77 24.84
C LYS A 255 -14.09 -31.97 23.91
N ASP A 256 -13.10 -32.85 23.91
CA ASP A 256 -13.13 -34.17 23.26
C ASP A 256 -13.51 -34.11 21.77
N ALA A 257 -13.05 -33.07 21.06
CA ALA A 257 -13.27 -32.88 19.64
C ALA A 257 -12.13 -33.49 18.80
N THR A 258 -12.40 -33.70 17.51
CA THR A 258 -11.46 -34.11 16.46
C THR A 258 -11.23 -32.96 15.48
N GLU A 259 -12.27 -32.15 15.27
CA GLU A 259 -12.24 -30.97 14.41
C GLU A 259 -13.10 -29.85 15.02
N VAL A 260 -12.54 -28.64 15.02
CA VAL A 260 -13.22 -27.39 15.35
C VAL A 260 -13.01 -26.42 14.21
N ILE A 261 -14.07 -25.78 13.75
CA ILE A 261 -13.98 -24.62 12.87
C ILE A 261 -14.48 -23.41 13.66
N ILE A 262 -13.64 -22.40 13.80
CA ILE A 262 -13.94 -21.12 14.44
C ILE A 262 -14.23 -20.10 13.33
N TYR A 263 -15.30 -19.35 13.50
CA TYR A 263 -15.68 -18.24 12.64
C TYR A 263 -15.67 -16.95 13.45
N VAL A 264 -15.02 -15.92 12.90
CA VAL A 264 -15.02 -14.56 13.46
C VAL A 264 -15.59 -13.61 12.42
N ALA A 265 -16.67 -12.92 12.77
CA ALA A 265 -17.26 -11.85 11.98
C ALA A 265 -17.15 -10.54 12.75
N ALA A 266 -16.85 -9.42 12.09
CA ALA A 266 -16.83 -8.11 12.73
C ALA A 266 -17.30 -6.99 11.80
N GLU A 267 -18.05 -6.05 12.36
CA GLU A 267 -18.59 -4.87 11.68
C GLU A 267 -18.47 -3.61 12.53
N THR A 268 -18.55 -2.46 11.87
CA THR A 268 -18.63 -1.13 12.49
C THR A 268 -19.81 -0.35 11.94
N ASP A 269 -20.27 0.67 12.65
CA ASP A 269 -21.29 1.61 12.13
C ASP A 269 -20.78 2.61 11.08
N PHE A 270 -19.50 2.51 10.66
CA PHE A 270 -18.91 3.38 9.64
C PHE A 270 -19.60 3.28 8.28
N ILE A 271 -19.95 2.07 7.83
CA ILE A 271 -20.58 1.86 6.51
C ILE A 271 -22.11 1.82 6.62
N HIS A 272 -22.64 1.08 7.61
CA HIS A 272 -24.07 0.88 7.78
C HIS A 272 -24.47 0.94 9.25
N SER A 273 -25.61 1.56 9.55
CA SER A 273 -26.11 1.71 10.92
C SER A 273 -26.68 0.42 11.52
N ASP A 274 -27.02 -0.58 10.70
CA ASP A 274 -27.55 -1.90 11.10
C ASP A 274 -26.45 -2.96 11.28
N PHE A 275 -25.20 -2.52 11.51
CA PHE A 275 -24.00 -3.36 11.64
C PHE A 275 -24.15 -4.55 12.60
N GLU A 276 -24.89 -4.42 13.69
CA GLU A 276 -25.14 -5.51 14.66
C GLU A 276 -25.97 -6.66 14.06
N SER A 277 -26.94 -6.34 13.21
CA SER A 277 -27.73 -7.35 12.50
C SER A 277 -26.92 -7.97 11.36
N ASN A 278 -26.13 -7.16 10.66
CA ASN A 278 -25.28 -7.62 9.57
C ASN A 278 -24.21 -8.61 10.05
N VAL A 279 -23.47 -8.29 11.14
CA VAL A 279 -22.44 -9.20 11.68
C VAL A 279 -23.05 -10.54 12.13
N LYS A 280 -24.26 -10.52 12.69
CA LYS A 280 -24.99 -11.75 13.05
C LYS A 280 -25.35 -12.56 11.80
N ASN A 281 -25.90 -11.91 10.78
CA ASN A 281 -26.33 -12.59 9.54
C ASN A 281 -25.15 -13.20 8.78
N ILE A 282 -24.04 -12.46 8.67
CA ILE A 282 -22.78 -12.93 8.08
C ILE A 282 -22.32 -14.22 8.79
N LEU A 283 -22.24 -14.19 10.11
CA LEU A 283 -21.78 -15.34 10.90
C LEU A 283 -22.70 -16.56 10.74
N GLN A 284 -24.03 -16.36 10.75
CA GLN A 284 -24.98 -17.47 10.58
C GLN A 284 -24.95 -18.05 9.17
N ALA A 285 -24.68 -17.23 8.14
CA ALA A 285 -24.54 -17.71 6.76
C ALA A 285 -23.27 -18.58 6.63
N ALA A 286 -22.12 -18.09 7.11
CA ALA A 286 -20.86 -18.81 7.05
C ALA A 286 -20.93 -20.18 7.74
N LYS A 287 -21.56 -20.27 8.92
CA LYS A 287 -21.71 -21.54 9.67
C LYS A 287 -22.52 -22.62 8.95
N LYS A 288 -23.38 -22.25 8.01
CA LYS A 288 -24.18 -23.20 7.23
C LYS A 288 -23.39 -23.81 6.06
N LYS A 289 -22.25 -23.21 5.71
CA LYS A 289 -21.41 -23.67 4.60
C LYS A 289 -20.38 -24.68 5.09
N ALA A 290 -20.14 -25.72 4.31
CA ALA A 290 -19.07 -26.66 4.59
C ALA A 290 -17.71 -25.97 4.41
N PHE A 291 -16.77 -26.22 5.33
CA PHE A 291 -15.41 -25.65 5.26
C PHE A 291 -14.73 -25.86 3.91
N ALA A 292 -14.87 -27.06 3.33
CA ALA A 292 -14.25 -27.37 2.04
C ALA A 292 -14.77 -26.44 0.92
N THR A 293 -16.07 -26.15 0.92
CA THR A 293 -16.70 -25.21 -0.03
C THR A 293 -16.21 -23.79 0.22
N GLU A 294 -16.19 -23.36 1.48
CA GLU A 294 -15.72 -22.02 1.87
C GLU A 294 -14.27 -21.78 1.43
N LEU A 295 -13.39 -22.76 1.66
CA LEU A 295 -11.99 -22.70 1.25
C LEU A 295 -11.82 -22.65 -0.27
N VAL A 296 -12.62 -23.43 -1.02
CA VAL A 296 -12.61 -23.41 -2.49
C VAL A 296 -13.04 -22.05 -3.01
N ASN A 297 -14.13 -21.49 -2.46
CA ASN A 297 -14.65 -20.19 -2.89
C ASN A 297 -13.69 -19.05 -2.54
N HIS A 298 -13.13 -19.04 -1.33
CA HIS A 298 -12.08 -18.11 -0.92
C HIS A 298 -10.90 -18.13 -1.91
N ARG A 299 -10.34 -19.31 -2.20
CA ARG A 299 -9.21 -19.46 -3.13
C ARG A 299 -9.57 -18.99 -4.54
N ALA A 300 -10.77 -19.33 -5.02
CA ALA A 300 -11.24 -18.92 -6.34
C ALA A 300 -11.40 -17.39 -6.42
N ASN A 301 -12.00 -16.76 -5.40
CA ASN A 301 -12.23 -15.31 -5.36
C ASN A 301 -10.92 -14.53 -5.21
N PHE A 302 -10.02 -14.94 -4.31
CA PHE A 302 -8.67 -14.39 -4.20
C PHE A 302 -7.87 -14.57 -5.49
N GLY A 303 -7.94 -15.77 -6.08
CA GLY A 303 -7.25 -16.14 -7.30
C GLY A 303 -7.62 -15.29 -8.53
N LYS A 304 -8.82 -14.69 -8.56
CA LYS A 304 -9.23 -13.74 -9.64
C LYS A 304 -8.28 -12.54 -9.76
N LEU A 305 -7.65 -12.14 -8.65
CA LEU A 305 -6.67 -11.04 -8.60
C LEU A 305 -5.24 -11.59 -8.66
N PHE A 306 -4.91 -12.53 -7.78
CA PHE A 306 -3.53 -12.98 -7.62
C PHE A 306 -2.98 -13.65 -8.87
N ASN A 307 -3.77 -14.49 -9.54
CA ASN A 307 -3.32 -15.28 -10.71
C ASN A 307 -3.11 -14.45 -11.98
N ARG A 308 -3.48 -13.16 -11.97
CA ARG A 308 -3.30 -12.26 -13.11
C ARG A 308 -1.83 -12.03 -13.49
N LEU A 309 -0.91 -12.22 -12.55
CA LEU A 309 0.51 -11.96 -12.78
C LEU A 309 1.39 -13.06 -12.17
N LYS A 310 2.32 -13.59 -12.97
CA LYS A 310 3.32 -14.57 -12.56
C LYS A 310 4.72 -14.05 -12.87
N ILE A 311 5.66 -14.28 -11.97
CA ILE A 311 7.07 -13.87 -12.10
C ILE A 311 7.97 -15.06 -11.72
N ASN A 312 9.03 -15.26 -12.48
CA ASN A 312 10.09 -16.23 -12.23
C ASN A 312 11.44 -15.60 -12.59
N LEU A 313 12.34 -15.50 -11.61
CA LEU A 313 13.70 -14.94 -11.78
C LEU A 313 14.78 -16.01 -11.63
N GLY A 314 14.39 -17.29 -11.60
CA GLY A 314 15.26 -18.41 -11.24
C GLY A 314 15.20 -18.74 -9.75
N GLU A 315 16.04 -19.70 -9.34
CA GLU A 315 16.09 -20.21 -7.98
C GLU A 315 17.51 -20.59 -7.56
N GLY A 316 17.68 -20.94 -6.29
CA GLY A 316 18.90 -21.50 -5.74
C GLY A 316 18.60 -22.35 -4.49
N GLU A 317 19.62 -23.02 -3.95
CA GLU A 317 19.45 -23.99 -2.85
C GLU A 317 18.88 -23.35 -1.57
N ALA A 318 19.17 -22.07 -1.32
CA ALA A 318 18.67 -21.38 -0.12
C ALA A 318 17.15 -21.11 -0.18
N ALA A 319 16.49 -21.23 -1.34
CA ALA A 319 15.03 -21.10 -1.47
C ALA A 319 14.24 -22.14 -0.64
N LYS A 320 14.89 -23.24 -0.22
CA LYS A 320 14.31 -24.30 0.60
C LYS A 320 14.34 -24.00 2.11
N LEU A 321 15.02 -22.94 2.54
CA LEU A 321 15.20 -22.60 3.96
C LEU A 321 14.01 -21.80 4.53
N PRO A 322 13.85 -21.75 5.86
CA PRO A 322 12.89 -20.84 6.51
C PRO A 322 13.08 -19.39 6.08
N THR A 323 11.98 -18.63 5.98
CA THR A 323 11.99 -17.27 5.44
C THR A 323 12.91 -16.32 6.21
N ASP A 324 12.96 -16.41 7.54
CA ASP A 324 13.88 -15.63 8.38
C ASP A 324 15.36 -15.92 8.03
N VAL A 325 15.70 -17.20 7.84
CA VAL A 325 17.04 -17.63 7.42
C VAL A 325 17.35 -17.19 5.98
N ARG A 326 16.34 -17.20 5.09
CA ARG A 326 16.49 -16.71 3.71
C ARG A 326 16.83 -15.22 3.67
N LEU A 327 16.15 -14.39 4.47
CA LEU A 327 16.41 -12.96 4.54
C LEU A 327 17.86 -12.67 4.98
N GLU A 328 18.32 -13.33 6.04
CA GLU A 328 19.70 -13.18 6.52
C GLU A 328 20.74 -13.58 5.45
N ARG A 329 20.52 -14.72 4.79
CA ARG A 329 21.43 -15.21 3.75
C ARG A 329 21.39 -14.35 2.49
N PHE A 330 20.21 -13.90 2.06
CA PHE A 330 20.07 -13.06 0.87
C PHE A 330 20.78 -11.72 1.04
N TYR A 331 20.69 -11.12 2.23
CA TYR A 331 21.40 -9.87 2.53
C TYR A 331 22.92 -10.04 2.42
N LYS A 332 23.48 -11.16 2.90
CA LYS A 332 24.91 -11.48 2.84
C LYS A 332 25.37 -11.94 1.45
N ASP A 333 24.63 -12.85 0.82
CA ASP A 333 24.91 -13.47 -0.48
C ASP A 333 23.60 -13.84 -1.21
N TYR A 334 23.11 -12.91 -2.04
CA TYR A 334 21.86 -13.08 -2.81
C TYR A 334 21.96 -14.13 -3.93
N LYS A 335 23.17 -14.52 -4.36
CA LYS A 335 23.36 -15.36 -5.56
C LYS A 335 22.75 -16.75 -5.39
N ASN A 336 22.66 -17.22 -4.14
CA ASN A 336 22.09 -18.51 -3.80
C ASN A 336 20.56 -18.49 -3.59
N ASP A 337 19.90 -17.34 -3.72
CA ASP A 337 18.44 -17.21 -3.64
C ASP A 337 17.87 -16.00 -4.40
N VAL A 338 18.03 -15.98 -5.73
CA VAL A 338 17.39 -14.96 -6.57
C VAL A 338 15.85 -15.03 -6.54
N SER A 339 15.28 -16.14 -6.06
CA SER A 339 13.83 -16.33 -5.97
C SER A 339 13.18 -15.44 -4.90
N LEU A 340 13.95 -14.96 -3.92
CA LEU A 340 13.42 -14.08 -2.87
C LEU A 340 12.92 -12.74 -3.43
N SER A 341 13.54 -12.23 -4.52
CA SER A 341 13.03 -11.06 -5.25
C SER A 341 11.62 -11.29 -5.81
N ALA A 342 11.40 -12.46 -6.42
CA ALA A 342 10.10 -12.83 -6.97
C ALA A 342 9.05 -13.07 -5.86
N LEU A 343 9.47 -13.69 -4.76
CA LEU A 343 8.61 -13.90 -3.59
C LEU A 343 8.19 -12.57 -2.95
N PHE A 344 9.12 -11.64 -2.76
CA PHE A 344 8.82 -10.32 -2.20
C PHE A 344 7.88 -9.52 -3.10
N PHE A 345 8.11 -9.52 -4.43
CA PHE A 345 7.19 -8.89 -5.38
C PHE A 345 5.76 -9.45 -5.27
N GLN A 346 5.63 -10.78 -5.18
CA GLN A 346 4.33 -11.41 -4.98
C GLN A 346 3.76 -11.17 -3.59
N PHE A 347 4.59 -10.96 -2.58
CA PHE A 347 4.15 -10.58 -1.24
C PHE A 347 3.55 -9.17 -1.22
N GLY A 348 4.14 -8.20 -1.91
CA GLY A 348 3.52 -6.88 -2.07
C GLY A 348 2.15 -6.95 -2.77
N ARG A 349 2.01 -7.76 -3.83
CA ARG A 349 0.72 -8.02 -4.48
C ARG A 349 -0.28 -8.69 -3.54
N TYR A 350 0.15 -9.69 -2.79
CA TYR A 350 -0.64 -10.36 -1.77
C TYR A 350 -1.17 -9.34 -0.74
N LEU A 351 -0.29 -8.50 -0.20
CA LEU A 351 -0.64 -7.47 0.78
C LEU A 351 -1.70 -6.51 0.22
N SER A 352 -1.56 -6.03 -1.03
CA SER A 352 -2.56 -5.14 -1.64
C SER A 352 -3.94 -5.80 -1.74
N ILE A 353 -4.00 -7.05 -2.19
CA ILE A 353 -5.26 -7.81 -2.32
C ILE A 353 -5.89 -8.05 -0.94
N SER A 354 -5.06 -8.33 0.06
CA SER A 354 -5.50 -8.66 1.41
C SER A 354 -5.80 -7.44 2.29
N SER A 355 -5.41 -6.23 1.89
CA SER A 355 -5.57 -5.01 2.70
C SER A 355 -6.73 -4.10 2.28
N THR A 356 -7.32 -4.27 1.09
CA THR A 356 -8.50 -3.48 0.67
C THR A 356 -9.32 -4.16 -0.43
N ARG A 357 -10.58 -3.73 -0.61
CA ARG A 357 -11.45 -4.08 -1.74
C ARG A 357 -12.32 -2.88 -2.12
N VAL A 358 -12.88 -2.90 -3.32
CA VAL A 358 -13.85 -1.88 -3.79
C VAL A 358 -14.99 -1.71 -2.77
N GLY A 359 -15.29 -0.45 -2.42
CA GLY A 359 -16.31 -0.11 -1.43
C GLY A 359 -15.82 -0.01 0.02
N LEU A 360 -14.54 -0.26 0.27
CA LEU A 360 -13.90 -0.10 1.58
C LEU A 360 -12.93 1.11 1.58
N LEU A 361 -12.20 1.28 2.68
CA LEU A 361 -11.11 2.25 2.80
C LEU A 361 -9.83 1.76 2.07
N PRO A 362 -8.96 2.66 1.59
CA PRO A 362 -7.65 2.27 1.09
C PRO A 362 -6.73 1.78 2.24
N PRO A 363 -5.64 1.05 1.94
CA PRO A 363 -4.65 0.69 2.94
C PRO A 363 -3.99 1.93 3.56
N ASN A 364 -3.95 1.98 4.89
CA ASN A 364 -3.29 3.06 5.65
C ASN A 364 -1.79 2.79 5.85
N LEU A 365 -1.12 3.52 6.75
CA LEU A 365 0.31 3.34 7.06
C LEU A 365 0.71 1.90 7.46
N GLN A 366 -0.21 1.09 7.97
CA GLN A 366 -0.01 -0.32 8.30
C GLN A 366 -0.87 -1.27 7.44
N GLY A 367 -1.45 -0.74 6.35
CA GLY A 367 -2.35 -1.42 5.44
C GLY A 367 -3.68 -1.74 6.09
N LEU A 368 -3.74 -2.91 6.73
CA LEU A 368 -4.88 -3.45 7.47
C LEU A 368 -4.48 -3.99 8.84
N TRP A 369 -3.19 -4.15 9.12
CA TRP A 369 -2.72 -4.96 10.26
C TRP A 369 -2.09 -4.08 11.32
N ALA A 370 -2.76 -3.93 12.46
CA ALA A 370 -2.27 -3.17 13.60
C ALA A 370 -2.52 -3.94 14.89
N ASN A 371 -1.53 -3.99 15.77
CA ASN A 371 -1.58 -4.67 17.06
C ASN A 371 -1.77 -3.72 18.26
N GLN A 372 -1.93 -2.42 18.02
CA GLN A 372 -1.99 -1.39 19.05
C GLN A 372 -3.30 -0.58 18.97
N ILE A 373 -3.68 0.01 20.11
CA ILE A 373 -4.71 1.06 20.17
C ILE A 373 -4.13 2.40 19.71
N ASN A 374 -2.88 2.67 20.09
CA ASN A 374 -2.12 3.83 19.67
C ASN A 374 -1.18 3.44 18.53
N THR A 375 -1.75 3.19 17.35
CA THR A 375 -0.96 2.88 16.15
C THR A 375 0.04 4.00 15.86
N PRO A 376 1.31 3.69 15.51
CA PRO A 376 2.32 4.68 15.13
C PRO A 376 1.77 5.65 14.08
N TRP A 377 2.02 6.96 14.29
CA TRP A 377 1.45 8.04 13.46
C TRP A 377 -0.07 7.90 13.24
N ASN A 378 -0.77 7.46 14.29
CA ASN A 378 -2.21 7.20 14.30
C ASN A 378 -2.69 6.15 13.27
N GLY A 379 -1.79 5.47 12.57
CA GLY A 379 -2.12 4.63 11.42
C GLY A 379 -2.90 5.39 10.35
N ASP A 380 -2.65 6.70 10.20
CA ASP A 380 -3.43 7.60 9.35
C ASP A 380 -3.05 7.50 7.85
N TYR A 381 -3.38 8.53 7.07
CA TYR A 381 -2.92 8.67 5.69
C TYR A 381 -2.01 9.89 5.55
N HIS A 382 -0.70 9.65 5.43
CA HIS A 382 0.27 10.68 5.03
C HIS A 382 0.24 10.88 3.52
N LEU A 383 0.03 12.12 3.11
CA LEU A 383 -0.21 12.61 1.75
C LEU A 383 1.04 13.23 1.10
N ASP A 384 2.21 13.07 1.70
CA ASP A 384 3.47 13.59 1.20
C ASP A 384 4.47 12.49 0.80
N VAL A 385 4.03 11.23 0.73
CA VAL A 385 4.60 10.11 -0.03
C VAL A 385 3.87 8.80 0.28
N ASN A 386 3.48 8.56 1.54
CA ASN A 386 3.19 7.21 2.04
C ASN A 386 1.91 6.61 1.43
N VAL A 387 0.76 7.31 1.51
CA VAL A 387 -0.47 6.78 0.91
C VAL A 387 -0.31 6.68 -0.61
N GLN A 388 0.42 7.59 -1.24
CA GLN A 388 0.68 7.50 -2.68
C GLN A 388 1.52 6.25 -3.00
N MET A 389 2.52 5.96 -2.18
CA MET A 389 3.39 4.80 -2.30
C MET A 389 2.64 3.48 -2.13
N ASN A 390 1.65 3.43 -1.24
CA ASN A 390 0.78 2.28 -1.09
C ASN A 390 0.08 1.87 -2.40
N HIS A 391 -0.11 2.84 -3.31
CA HIS A 391 -0.83 2.67 -4.57
C HIS A 391 0.07 2.56 -5.81
N PHE A 392 1.39 2.79 -5.70
CA PHE A 392 2.32 2.80 -6.84
C PHE A 392 2.38 1.48 -7.61
N ALA A 393 2.34 0.35 -6.91
CA ALA A 393 2.47 -0.97 -7.55
C ALA A 393 1.16 -1.47 -8.18
N ILE A 394 0.00 -0.93 -7.78
CA ILE A 394 -1.32 -1.52 -8.05
C ILE A 394 -1.57 -1.65 -9.55
N GLU A 395 -1.33 -0.58 -10.30
CA GLU A 395 -1.52 -0.60 -11.75
C GLU A 395 -0.55 -1.56 -12.45
N PRO A 396 0.79 -1.37 -12.39
CA PRO A 396 1.72 -2.25 -13.10
C PRO A 396 1.62 -3.72 -12.66
N ALA A 397 1.20 -3.99 -11.42
CA ALA A 397 1.00 -5.34 -10.89
C ALA A 397 -0.37 -5.97 -11.19
N ASN A 398 -1.19 -5.32 -12.03
CA ASN A 398 -2.47 -5.82 -12.56
C ASN A 398 -3.57 -5.99 -11.51
N LEU A 399 -3.69 -5.00 -10.61
CA LEU A 399 -4.65 -4.96 -9.50
C LEU A 399 -5.53 -3.71 -9.53
N SER A 400 -5.76 -3.15 -10.73
CA SER A 400 -6.32 -1.82 -10.99
C SER A 400 -7.55 -1.45 -10.14
N GLU A 401 -8.48 -2.37 -9.87
CA GLU A 401 -9.67 -2.10 -9.06
C GLU A 401 -9.37 -1.70 -7.60
N LEU A 402 -8.18 -2.03 -7.08
CA LEU A 402 -7.76 -1.70 -5.71
C LEU A 402 -7.36 -0.21 -5.55
N ASN A 403 -7.31 0.56 -6.63
CA ASN A 403 -7.17 2.03 -6.57
C ASN A 403 -8.50 2.77 -6.33
N LEU A 404 -9.64 2.11 -6.54
CA LEU A 404 -10.95 2.75 -6.39
C LEU A 404 -11.25 3.24 -4.95
N PRO A 405 -10.87 2.52 -3.88
CA PRO A 405 -10.96 3.00 -2.50
C PRO A 405 -10.27 4.36 -2.26
N LEU A 406 -9.07 4.58 -2.83
CA LEU A 406 -8.38 5.86 -2.71
C LEU A 406 -9.17 6.98 -3.41
N ALA A 407 -9.71 6.71 -4.60
CA ALA A 407 -10.53 7.70 -5.31
C ALA A 407 -11.79 8.11 -4.52
N GLU A 408 -12.38 7.19 -3.75
CA GLU A 408 -13.49 7.48 -2.84
C GLU A 408 -13.04 8.34 -1.65
N LEU A 409 -11.94 7.97 -0.98
CA LEU A 409 -11.37 8.77 0.10
C LEU A 409 -11.14 10.22 -0.35
N VAL A 410 -10.45 10.41 -1.49
CA VAL A 410 -10.13 11.74 -2.03
C VAL A 410 -11.39 12.52 -2.41
N ARG A 411 -12.42 11.85 -2.97
CA ARG A 411 -13.70 12.50 -3.28
C ARG A 411 -14.33 13.11 -2.03
N ASN A 412 -14.29 12.38 -0.91
CA ASN A 412 -14.83 12.81 0.37
C ASN A 412 -14.02 13.94 1.02
N LEU A 413 -12.76 14.15 0.63
CA LEU A 413 -11.96 15.29 1.08
C LEU A 413 -12.38 16.61 0.43
N THR A 414 -12.88 16.59 -0.82
CA THR A 414 -13.01 17.81 -1.65
C THR A 414 -13.89 18.90 -1.03
N ALA A 415 -14.95 18.53 -0.31
CA ALA A 415 -15.85 19.49 0.35
C ALA A 415 -15.18 20.21 1.53
N ASN A 416 -14.44 19.48 2.35
CA ASN A 416 -13.65 20.06 3.44
C ASN A 416 -12.44 20.83 2.89
N GLY A 417 -11.78 20.28 1.87
CA GLY A 417 -10.64 20.93 1.21
C GLY A 417 -11.02 22.25 0.53
N ALA A 418 -12.27 22.43 0.10
CA ALA A 418 -12.77 23.71 -0.40
C ALA A 418 -12.92 24.75 0.72
N LYS A 419 -13.35 24.33 1.92
CA LYS A 419 -13.34 25.21 3.11
C LYS A 419 -11.91 25.58 3.48
N THR A 420 -10.99 24.63 3.46
CA THR A 420 -9.56 24.87 3.71
C THR A 420 -8.95 25.82 2.68
N ALA A 421 -9.25 25.66 1.39
CA ALA A 421 -8.79 26.58 0.35
C ALA A 421 -9.24 28.03 0.64
N LYS A 422 -10.47 28.22 1.09
CA LYS A 422 -10.98 29.55 1.49
C LYS A 422 -10.35 30.07 2.78
N ALA A 423 -10.27 29.24 3.82
CA ALA A 423 -9.78 29.64 5.14
C ALA A 423 -8.32 30.12 5.13
N TYR A 424 -7.44 29.40 4.42
CA TYR A 424 -6.00 29.64 4.43
C TYR A 424 -5.53 30.51 3.27
N TYR A 425 -6.12 30.34 2.08
CA TYR A 425 -5.62 31.00 0.87
C TYR A 425 -6.58 32.02 0.28
N ASN A 426 -7.82 32.10 0.79
CA ASN A 426 -8.94 32.77 0.15
C ASN A 426 -9.06 32.42 -1.35
N ALA A 427 -8.73 31.16 -1.68
CA ALA A 427 -8.62 30.67 -3.05
C ALA A 427 -9.87 29.87 -3.45
N ASP A 428 -10.05 29.68 -4.75
CA ASP A 428 -11.06 28.75 -5.28
C ASP A 428 -10.57 27.28 -5.21
N GLY A 429 -11.40 26.33 -5.63
CA GLY A 429 -10.99 24.93 -5.68
C GLY A 429 -10.92 24.25 -4.32
N TRP A 430 -10.09 23.21 -4.19
CA TRP A 430 -9.86 22.50 -2.94
C TRP A 430 -8.38 22.13 -2.76
N ILE A 431 -7.92 22.07 -1.49
CA ILE A 431 -6.58 21.61 -1.10
C ILE A 431 -6.67 20.65 0.08
N ALA A 432 -5.71 19.73 0.15
CA ALA A 432 -5.34 18.95 1.34
C ALA A 432 -3.81 19.03 1.46
N HIS A 433 -3.30 19.04 2.69
CA HIS A 433 -1.87 19.23 2.99
C HIS A 433 -1.20 17.87 3.22
N VAL A 434 -0.45 17.67 4.32
CA VAL A 434 0.41 16.49 4.52
C VAL A 434 -0.30 15.28 5.10
N ILE A 435 -1.42 15.44 5.80
CA ILE A 435 -2.09 14.34 6.50
C ILE A 435 -3.60 14.37 6.30
N THR A 436 -4.22 13.20 6.35
CA THR A 436 -5.67 13.07 6.43
C THR A 436 -6.07 11.80 7.19
N ASN A 437 -7.35 11.67 7.48
CA ASN A 437 -7.96 10.54 8.17
C ASN A 437 -9.33 10.21 7.55
N VAL A 438 -10.00 9.19 8.08
CA VAL A 438 -11.32 8.76 7.59
C VAL A 438 -12.44 9.78 7.84
N TRP A 439 -12.15 10.85 8.60
CA TRP A 439 -13.09 11.91 8.97
C TRP A 439 -13.01 13.15 8.07
N GLY A 440 -12.09 13.17 7.11
CA GLY A 440 -12.00 14.17 6.06
C GLY A 440 -11.19 15.41 6.43
N PHE A 441 -10.15 15.27 7.24
CA PHE A 441 -9.24 16.36 7.58
C PHE A 441 -8.43 16.82 6.35
N THR A 442 -8.36 18.13 6.10
CA THR A 442 -7.67 18.73 4.93
C THR A 442 -6.79 19.92 5.27
N GLU A 443 -6.87 20.39 6.51
CA GLU A 443 -6.15 21.54 7.04
C GLU A 443 -4.62 21.34 7.03
N PRO A 444 -3.82 22.42 7.14
CA PRO A 444 -2.39 22.29 7.39
C PRO A 444 -2.13 21.54 8.70
N GLY A 445 -1.03 20.80 8.76
CA GLY A 445 -0.58 20.15 9.99
C GLY A 445 -0.21 21.14 11.10
N GLU A 446 0.23 20.61 12.24
CA GLU A 446 0.41 21.40 13.47
C GLU A 446 1.68 22.28 13.47
N SER A 447 2.53 22.16 12.45
CA SER A 447 3.75 22.94 12.32
C SER A 447 4.01 23.39 10.89
N ALA A 448 4.60 24.57 10.76
CA ALA A 448 5.06 25.12 9.49
C ALA A 448 6.11 24.26 8.79
N SER A 449 6.95 23.51 9.52
CA SER A 449 8.09 22.80 8.93
C SER A 449 7.71 21.64 7.99
N TRP A 450 6.52 21.08 8.19
CA TRP A 450 5.97 19.99 7.37
C TRP A 450 4.53 20.28 6.96
N GLY A 451 3.69 20.72 7.90
CA GLY A 451 2.23 20.78 7.76
C GLY A 451 1.69 21.77 6.72
N ALA A 452 2.46 22.81 6.36
CA ALA A 452 2.07 23.83 5.38
C ALA A 452 2.45 23.48 3.93
N SER A 453 2.76 22.20 3.64
CA SER A 453 3.02 21.74 2.28
C SER A 453 1.77 21.80 1.40
N ASN A 454 1.92 22.35 0.20
CA ASN A 454 0.84 22.40 -0.79
C ASN A 454 0.81 21.20 -1.74
N ALA A 455 1.66 20.19 -1.54
CA ALA A 455 1.81 19.06 -2.45
C ALA A 455 0.63 18.06 -2.40
N GLY A 456 -0.05 17.93 -1.26
CA GLY A 456 -0.94 16.80 -0.96
C GLY A 456 -2.07 16.56 -1.97
N SER A 457 -2.93 17.57 -2.21
CA SER A 457 -4.07 17.40 -3.13
C SER A 457 -3.64 17.13 -4.58
N GLY A 458 -2.60 17.80 -5.05
CA GLY A 458 -2.07 17.61 -6.40
C GLY A 458 -1.43 16.23 -6.58
N TRP A 459 -0.69 15.73 -5.59
CA TRP A 459 -0.12 14.37 -5.65
C TRP A 459 -1.21 13.30 -5.58
N LEU A 460 -2.22 13.45 -4.71
CA LEU A 460 -3.39 12.56 -4.73
C LEU A 460 -4.05 12.52 -6.11
N CYS A 461 -4.16 13.66 -6.78
CA CYS A 461 -4.67 13.74 -8.15
C CYS A 461 -3.80 12.98 -9.17
N SER A 462 -2.48 12.86 -8.95
CA SER A 462 -1.59 12.03 -9.77
C SER A 462 -1.93 10.54 -9.65
N ASN A 463 -2.15 10.01 -8.43
CA ASN A 463 -2.59 8.61 -8.26
C ASN A 463 -3.92 8.32 -8.97
N LEU A 464 -4.89 9.24 -8.87
CA LEU A 464 -6.19 9.13 -9.55
C LEU A 464 -6.01 9.16 -11.08
N TRP A 465 -5.17 10.06 -11.59
CA TRP A 465 -4.85 10.12 -13.01
C TRP A 465 -4.16 8.85 -13.50
N ASP A 466 -3.23 8.29 -12.72
CA ASP A 466 -2.51 7.08 -13.10
C ASP A 466 -3.47 5.89 -13.27
N HIS A 467 -4.48 5.73 -12.41
CA HIS A 467 -5.52 4.72 -12.65
C HIS A 467 -6.21 4.91 -14.00
N PHE A 468 -6.53 6.14 -14.40
CA PHE A 468 -7.05 6.42 -15.74
C PHE A 468 -6.01 6.12 -16.84
N ALA A 469 -4.74 6.48 -16.64
CA ALA A 469 -3.69 6.26 -17.64
C ALA A 469 -3.49 4.77 -17.95
N TYR A 470 -3.63 3.90 -16.94
CA TYR A 470 -3.55 2.45 -17.08
C TYR A 470 -4.86 1.78 -17.53
N SER A 471 -6.02 2.21 -17.04
CA SER A 471 -7.31 1.60 -17.40
C SER A 471 -7.86 2.11 -18.74
N ARG A 472 -7.58 3.37 -19.08
CA ARG A 472 -8.20 4.14 -20.17
C ARG A 472 -9.73 4.22 -20.07
N ASP A 473 -10.30 4.03 -18.88
CA ASP A 473 -11.75 4.10 -18.67
C ASP A 473 -12.24 5.55 -18.65
N LEU A 474 -12.98 5.94 -19.69
CA LEU A 474 -13.58 7.28 -19.79
C LEU A 474 -14.71 7.51 -18.78
N LYS A 475 -15.38 6.46 -18.28
CA LYS A 475 -16.39 6.60 -17.23
C LYS A 475 -15.73 6.95 -15.91
N TYR A 476 -14.65 6.26 -15.57
CA TYR A 476 -13.81 6.61 -14.43
C TYR A 476 -13.24 8.04 -14.58
N LEU A 477 -12.65 8.37 -15.73
CA LEU A 477 -12.14 9.73 -15.96
C LEU A 477 -13.22 10.80 -15.72
N LYS A 478 -14.43 10.57 -16.23
CA LYS A 478 -15.56 11.47 -16.03
C LYS A 478 -15.93 11.62 -14.55
N SER A 479 -15.82 10.55 -13.76
CA SER A 479 -16.17 10.57 -12.33
C SER A 479 -15.13 11.29 -11.47
N ILE A 480 -13.84 11.22 -11.83
CA ILE A 480 -12.75 11.91 -11.11
C ILE A 480 -12.44 13.31 -11.65
N TYR A 481 -12.89 13.65 -12.86
CA TYR A 481 -12.59 14.95 -13.46
C TYR A 481 -12.96 16.16 -12.58
N PRO A 482 -14.12 16.20 -11.87
CA PRO A 482 -14.41 17.28 -10.93
C PRO A 482 -13.38 17.41 -9.81
N ILE A 483 -12.80 16.30 -9.34
CA ILE A 483 -11.76 16.26 -8.30
C ILE A 483 -10.48 16.91 -8.85
N LEU A 484 -10.01 16.45 -10.02
CA LEU A 484 -8.81 16.97 -10.68
C LEU A 484 -8.95 18.47 -11.01
N LYS A 485 -10.09 18.85 -11.60
CA LYS A 485 -10.42 20.24 -11.93
C LYS A 485 -10.43 21.12 -10.69
N GLY A 486 -11.04 20.65 -9.60
CA GLY A 486 -11.12 21.40 -8.34
C GLY A 486 -9.75 21.66 -7.72
N SER A 487 -8.84 20.69 -7.75
CA SER A 487 -7.47 20.88 -7.28
C SER A 487 -6.70 21.83 -8.21
N ALA A 488 -6.86 21.69 -9.54
CA ALA A 488 -6.23 22.62 -10.49
C ALA A 488 -6.74 24.06 -10.34
N ALA A 489 -8.03 24.25 -10.05
CA ALA A 489 -8.62 25.56 -9.77
C ALA A 489 -8.01 26.20 -8.52
N PHE A 490 -7.70 25.41 -7.49
CA PHE A 490 -6.97 25.89 -6.32
C PHE A 490 -5.59 26.43 -6.70
N TYR A 491 -4.75 25.63 -7.37
CA TYR A 491 -3.42 26.10 -7.74
C TYR A 491 -3.52 27.31 -8.69
N GLN A 492 -4.42 27.28 -9.68
CA GLN A 492 -4.66 28.44 -10.56
C GLN A 492 -5.00 29.71 -9.77
N SER A 493 -5.76 29.61 -8.68
CA SER A 493 -6.16 30.75 -7.84
C SER A 493 -5.05 31.16 -6.85
N ALA A 494 -4.32 30.20 -6.28
CA ALA A 494 -3.38 30.42 -5.18
C ALA A 494 -1.96 30.83 -5.62
N LEU A 495 -1.55 30.50 -6.85
CA LEU A 495 -0.22 30.85 -7.39
C LEU A 495 0.00 32.36 -7.41
N VAL A 496 1.20 32.77 -6.98
CA VAL A 496 1.66 34.17 -7.00
C VAL A 496 2.87 34.34 -7.90
N LYS A 497 3.10 35.54 -8.39
CA LYS A 497 4.26 35.84 -9.24
C LYS A 497 5.50 36.06 -8.35
N ASP A 498 6.55 35.30 -8.60
CA ASP A 498 7.89 35.62 -8.10
C ASP A 498 8.42 36.85 -8.85
N PRO A 499 8.73 37.97 -8.16
CA PRO A 499 9.24 39.17 -8.81
C PRO A 499 10.64 38.99 -9.42
N LYS A 500 11.45 38.01 -8.97
CA LYS A 500 12.81 37.80 -9.50
C LYS A 500 12.80 37.11 -10.86
N THR A 501 12.09 35.99 -10.96
CA THR A 501 12.06 35.16 -12.18
C THR A 501 10.87 35.47 -13.08
N GLY A 502 9.81 36.08 -12.54
CA GLY A 502 8.54 36.26 -13.21
C GLY A 502 7.65 35.01 -13.23
N TRP A 503 8.10 33.89 -12.64
CA TRP A 503 7.34 32.65 -12.59
C TRP A 503 6.15 32.71 -11.63
N LEU A 504 5.16 31.87 -11.87
CA LEU A 504 4.00 31.64 -11.00
C LEU A 504 4.28 30.46 -10.07
N VAL A 505 4.28 30.71 -8.76
CA VAL A 505 4.77 29.80 -7.72
C VAL A 505 3.83 29.75 -6.52
N THR A 506 3.87 28.65 -5.76
CA THR A 506 3.16 28.52 -4.48
C THR A 506 3.88 29.31 -3.39
N SER A 507 3.14 29.94 -2.47
CA SER A 507 3.73 30.62 -1.32
C SER A 507 2.68 30.93 -0.23
N PRO A 508 2.94 30.59 1.05
CA PRO A 508 4.06 29.77 1.53
C PRO A 508 3.91 28.29 1.10
N SER A 509 5.01 27.54 1.11
CA SER A 509 5.01 26.07 1.04
C SER A 509 6.32 25.51 1.60
N VAL A 510 6.47 24.18 1.66
CA VAL A 510 7.70 23.48 2.07
C VAL A 510 8.08 22.42 1.04
N SER A 511 9.36 22.04 1.00
CA SER A 511 9.75 20.74 0.44
C SER A 511 9.65 19.73 1.58
N PRO A 512 8.64 18.84 1.63
CA PRO A 512 8.44 17.96 2.77
C PRO A 512 9.66 17.05 2.96
N GLU A 513 10.26 16.90 4.14
CA GLU A 513 10.16 17.73 5.35
C GLU A 513 11.52 18.38 5.64
N ASN A 514 12.16 18.88 4.58
CA ASN A 514 13.54 19.35 4.65
C ASN A 514 13.63 20.82 5.07
N SER A 515 14.80 21.24 5.53
CA SER A 515 15.11 22.61 5.90
C SER A 515 16.43 23.08 5.31
N PHE A 516 16.62 24.39 5.29
CA PHE A 516 17.77 25.04 4.72
C PHE A 516 18.30 26.16 5.62
N TYR A 517 19.59 26.49 5.46
CA TYR A 517 20.22 27.61 6.14
C TYR A 517 19.93 28.93 5.42
N LEU A 518 19.61 29.95 6.22
CA LEU A 518 19.49 31.34 5.79
C LEU A 518 20.84 32.07 5.95
N PRO A 519 21.06 33.20 5.24
CA PRO A 519 22.28 34.01 5.38
C PRO A 519 22.54 34.52 6.81
N ASN A 520 21.48 34.64 7.62
CA ASN A 520 21.57 35.04 9.04
C ASN A 520 22.00 33.89 9.98
N GLY A 521 22.29 32.70 9.45
CA GLY A 521 22.72 31.52 10.21
C GLY A 521 21.58 30.70 10.84
N LYS A 522 20.33 31.17 10.77
CA LYS A 522 19.15 30.40 11.20
C LYS A 522 18.71 29.41 10.12
N THR A 523 17.76 28.55 10.47
CA THR A 523 17.15 27.60 9.54
C THR A 523 15.68 27.89 9.31
N ALA A 524 15.18 27.52 8.13
CA ALA A 524 13.78 27.58 7.78
C ALA A 524 13.41 26.39 6.87
N SER A 525 12.12 26.06 6.83
CA SER A 525 11.54 25.10 5.87
C SER A 525 10.56 25.79 4.92
N ILE A 526 9.89 26.84 5.40
CA ILE A 526 8.95 27.63 4.60
C ILE A 526 9.69 28.40 3.52
N SER A 527 9.22 28.27 2.29
CA SER A 527 9.78 28.88 1.09
C SER A 527 8.69 29.27 0.10
N MET A 528 9.12 29.87 -1.01
CA MET A 528 8.29 30.13 -2.18
C MET A 528 8.71 29.17 -3.31
N GLY A 529 7.73 28.49 -3.90
CA GLY A 529 7.89 27.62 -5.06
C GLY A 529 8.89 26.47 -4.92
N PRO A 530 8.87 25.67 -3.83
CA PRO A 530 9.73 24.48 -3.75
C PRO A 530 9.54 23.59 -4.99
N THR A 531 10.60 22.92 -5.43
CA THR A 531 10.61 22.23 -6.74
C THR A 531 9.50 21.19 -6.88
N ILE A 532 9.15 20.48 -5.79
CA ILE A 532 8.03 19.52 -5.79
C ILE A 532 6.70 20.17 -6.18
N ASP A 533 6.39 21.36 -5.66
CA ASP A 533 5.13 22.05 -5.97
C ASP A 533 5.07 22.42 -7.46
N ASN A 534 6.19 22.88 -8.01
CA ASN A 534 6.28 23.26 -9.42
C ASN A 534 6.02 22.06 -10.34
N GLN A 535 6.57 20.90 -9.98
CA GLN A 535 6.39 19.66 -10.70
C GLN A 535 4.94 19.14 -10.59
N ILE A 536 4.35 19.17 -9.40
CA ILE A 536 2.95 18.77 -9.17
C ILE A 536 1.97 19.65 -9.94
N VAL A 537 2.12 20.98 -9.86
CA VAL A 537 1.25 21.93 -10.57
C VAL A 537 1.33 21.70 -12.08
N ARG A 538 2.54 21.50 -12.60
CA ARG A 538 2.76 21.23 -14.03
C ARG A 538 2.08 19.93 -14.45
N GLU A 539 2.25 18.84 -13.71
CA GLU A 539 1.62 17.57 -14.03
C GLU A 539 0.09 17.67 -13.96
N LEU A 540 -0.45 18.22 -12.87
CA LEU A 540 -1.89 18.37 -12.66
C LEU A 540 -2.54 19.18 -13.77
N PHE A 541 -1.96 20.31 -14.16
CA PHE A 541 -2.51 21.15 -15.23
C PHE A 541 -2.53 20.40 -16.57
N ASN A 542 -1.46 19.70 -16.92
CA ASN A 542 -1.43 18.88 -18.13
C ASN A 542 -2.44 17.72 -18.10
N ASN A 543 -2.62 17.07 -16.95
CA ASN A 543 -3.60 16.01 -16.77
C ASN A 543 -5.04 16.53 -16.93
N VAL A 544 -5.36 17.70 -16.34
CA VAL A 544 -6.67 18.33 -16.47
C VAL A 544 -6.94 18.78 -17.91
N ILE A 545 -5.97 19.40 -18.59
CA ILE A 545 -6.09 19.78 -20.01
C ILE A 545 -6.37 18.54 -20.87
N THR A 546 -5.64 17.46 -20.63
CA THR A 546 -5.83 16.19 -21.35
C THR A 546 -7.20 15.59 -21.05
N ALA A 547 -7.63 15.57 -19.78
CA ALA A 547 -8.93 15.07 -19.37
C ALA A 547 -10.08 15.84 -20.02
N ALA A 548 -10.02 17.17 -19.96
CA ALA A 548 -11.00 18.07 -20.55
C ALA A 548 -11.13 17.86 -22.06
N LYS A 549 -10.01 17.68 -22.77
CA LYS A 549 -10.00 17.36 -24.20
C LYS A 549 -10.65 16.00 -24.49
N LEU A 550 -10.32 14.97 -23.71
CA LEU A 550 -10.88 13.62 -23.88
C LEU A 550 -12.39 13.57 -23.61
N LEU A 551 -12.84 14.31 -22.60
CA LEU A 551 -14.25 14.40 -22.20
C LEU A 551 -15.04 15.45 -22.99
N LYS A 552 -14.36 16.31 -23.76
CA LYS A 552 -14.92 17.44 -24.52
C LYS A 552 -15.68 18.44 -23.63
N VAL A 553 -15.07 18.83 -22.51
CA VAL A 553 -15.62 19.78 -21.53
C VAL A 553 -14.62 20.91 -21.25
N ASP A 554 -15.07 22.02 -20.66
CA ASP A 554 -14.21 23.04 -20.04
C ASP A 554 -13.06 23.60 -20.92
N ALA A 555 -13.35 23.86 -22.20
CA ALA A 555 -12.36 24.37 -23.14
C ALA A 555 -11.71 25.70 -22.66
N ALA A 556 -12.50 26.62 -22.11
CA ALA A 556 -11.98 27.91 -21.60
C ALA A 556 -11.07 27.74 -20.39
N PHE A 557 -11.44 26.87 -19.44
CA PHE A 557 -10.60 26.57 -18.28
C PHE A 557 -9.28 25.92 -18.71
N SER A 558 -9.35 24.93 -19.61
CA SER A 558 -8.17 24.28 -20.18
C SER A 558 -7.23 25.27 -20.88
N ALA A 559 -7.78 26.22 -21.65
CA ALA A 559 -7.00 27.28 -22.26
C ALA A 559 -6.31 28.19 -21.22
N SER A 560 -6.99 28.50 -20.12
CA SER A 560 -6.40 29.29 -19.02
C SER A 560 -5.26 28.56 -18.30
N LEU A 561 -5.39 27.24 -18.10
CA LEU A 561 -4.32 26.41 -17.55
C LEU A 561 -3.12 26.33 -18.51
N GLN A 562 -3.40 26.16 -19.80
CA GLN A 562 -2.36 26.12 -20.84
C GLN A 562 -1.56 27.43 -20.91
N GLU A 563 -2.21 28.57 -20.70
CA GLU A 563 -1.54 29.87 -20.62
C GLU A 563 -0.67 29.96 -19.36
N LYS A 564 -1.22 29.60 -18.19
CA LYS A 564 -0.45 29.63 -16.93
C LYS A 564 0.77 28.72 -16.94
N LEU A 565 0.70 27.56 -17.60
CA LEU A 565 1.82 26.62 -17.74
C LEU A 565 3.09 27.26 -18.34
N LYS A 566 2.95 28.32 -19.15
CA LYS A 566 4.09 29.06 -19.73
C LYS A 566 4.91 29.82 -18.67
N SER A 567 4.28 30.14 -17.54
CA SER A 567 4.88 30.89 -16.44
C SER A 567 5.15 30.04 -15.20
N ILE A 568 4.79 28.75 -15.18
CA ILE A 568 5.20 27.83 -14.09
C ILE A 568 6.72 27.58 -14.21
N PRO A 569 7.49 27.51 -13.11
CA PRO A 569 8.92 27.20 -13.14
C PRO A 569 9.22 25.92 -13.94
N PRO A 570 10.42 25.79 -14.52
CA PRO A 570 10.83 24.56 -15.21
C PRO A 570 10.74 23.36 -14.26
N VAL A 571 10.71 22.15 -14.84
CA VAL A 571 10.59 20.89 -14.08
C VAL A 571 11.70 20.75 -13.03
N GLY A 572 12.90 21.23 -13.32
CA GLY A 572 14.00 21.33 -12.36
C GLY A 572 14.98 22.39 -12.83
N VAL A 573 15.71 22.96 -11.87
CA VAL A 573 16.85 23.86 -12.12
C VAL A 573 18.10 23.14 -11.63
N ILE A 574 19.15 23.14 -12.45
CA ILE A 574 20.42 22.50 -12.09
C ILE A 574 21.24 23.51 -11.27
N SER A 575 21.61 23.13 -10.05
CA SER A 575 22.45 23.91 -9.14
C SER A 575 23.89 23.99 -9.64
N LYS A 576 24.71 24.84 -9.00
CA LYS A 576 26.13 24.99 -9.36
C LYS A 576 26.94 23.71 -9.14
N ASP A 577 26.53 22.86 -8.20
CA ASP A 577 27.15 21.54 -7.94
C ASP A 577 26.60 20.42 -8.86
N GLY A 578 25.67 20.76 -9.76
CA GLY A 578 25.13 19.87 -10.78
C GLY A 578 23.96 19.00 -10.32
N ARG A 579 23.44 19.19 -9.11
CA ARG A 579 22.22 18.54 -8.60
C ARG A 579 20.97 19.28 -9.07
N ILE A 580 19.80 18.69 -8.86
CA ILE A 580 18.54 19.43 -9.00
C ILE A 580 18.32 20.24 -7.72
N GLN A 581 18.05 21.54 -7.87
CA GLN A 581 17.71 22.40 -6.74
C GLN A 581 16.40 21.95 -6.07
N GLU A 582 16.41 21.85 -4.75
CA GLU A 582 15.22 21.50 -3.97
C GLU A 582 14.25 22.70 -3.80
N TRP A 583 14.80 23.92 -3.80
CA TRP A 583 14.07 25.18 -3.74
C TRP A 583 14.43 26.07 -4.95
N LEU A 584 13.70 27.16 -5.19
CA LEU A 584 14.04 28.12 -6.26
C LEU A 584 15.41 28.77 -6.07
N GLU A 585 15.80 28.94 -4.82
CA GLU A 585 17.13 29.43 -4.45
C GLU A 585 18.03 28.23 -4.16
N ASP A 586 19.32 28.35 -4.48
CA ASP A 586 20.34 27.33 -4.24
C ASP A 586 20.77 27.32 -2.76
N TYR A 587 19.81 27.09 -1.86
CA TYR A 587 20.06 27.11 -0.43
C TYR A 587 20.95 25.94 0.01
N LYS A 588 21.76 26.19 1.05
CA LYS A 588 22.48 25.12 1.74
C LYS A 588 21.52 24.32 2.60
N GLU A 589 21.40 23.03 2.33
CA GLU A 589 20.60 22.08 3.11
C GLU A 589 21.17 21.88 4.52
N THR A 590 20.28 21.67 5.49
CA THR A 590 20.67 21.29 6.85
C THR A 590 20.97 19.80 6.97
N ASP A 591 20.32 18.99 6.14
CA ASP A 591 20.49 17.53 6.06
C ASP A 591 20.59 17.08 4.58
N PRO A 592 21.81 17.00 4.02
CA PRO A 592 22.00 16.55 2.64
C PRO A 592 21.60 15.08 2.40
N GLN A 593 21.49 14.26 3.44
CA GLN A 593 21.08 12.85 3.37
C GLN A 593 19.64 12.64 3.83
N HIS A 594 18.84 13.71 3.81
CA HIS A 594 17.46 13.70 4.26
C HIS A 594 16.64 12.57 3.63
N ARG A 595 15.76 11.96 4.43
CA ARG A 595 14.94 10.82 4.03
C ARG A 595 13.98 11.14 2.88
N HIS A 596 13.48 12.37 2.78
CA HIS A 596 12.67 12.82 1.65
C HIS A 596 13.56 13.30 0.49
N ILE A 597 13.12 12.99 -0.73
CA ILE A 597 13.73 13.45 -1.98
C ILE A 597 12.64 14.10 -2.86
N SER A 598 11.86 14.97 -2.24
CA SER A 598 10.61 15.55 -2.77
C SER A 598 10.79 16.25 -4.12
N HIS A 599 11.92 16.93 -4.33
CA HIS A 599 12.25 17.61 -5.58
C HIS A 599 12.56 16.66 -6.76
N LEU A 600 12.56 15.34 -6.55
CA LEU A 600 12.61 14.33 -7.60
C LEU A 600 11.24 13.73 -7.94
N TYR A 601 10.13 14.30 -7.46
CA TYR A 601 8.77 13.94 -7.88
C TYR A 601 8.62 13.88 -9.42
N GLY A 602 9.33 14.76 -10.12
CA GLY A 602 9.42 14.78 -11.58
C GLY A 602 9.98 13.49 -12.19
N VAL A 603 10.87 12.77 -11.51
CA VAL A 603 11.38 11.46 -11.95
C VAL A 603 10.31 10.37 -11.73
N TYR A 604 9.71 10.36 -10.54
CA TYR A 604 8.62 9.47 -10.16
C TYR A 604 7.76 10.13 -9.08
N PRO A 605 6.41 10.08 -9.17
CA PRO A 605 5.62 9.34 -10.16
C PRO A 605 5.45 10.04 -11.52
N ALA A 606 5.60 11.36 -11.59
CA ALA A 606 5.10 12.18 -12.70
C ALA A 606 5.65 11.84 -14.10
N GLY A 607 6.93 11.42 -14.18
CA GLY A 607 7.60 11.17 -15.46
C GLY A 607 7.91 12.44 -16.27
N LEU A 608 8.10 13.57 -15.59
CA LEU A 608 8.57 14.84 -16.16
C LEU A 608 10.08 14.87 -16.39
N ILE A 609 10.84 14.03 -15.68
CA ILE A 609 12.29 13.87 -15.81
C ILE A 609 12.58 12.44 -16.27
N THR A 610 13.05 12.27 -17.51
CA THR A 610 13.39 10.96 -18.06
C THR A 610 14.76 10.97 -18.76
N PRO A 611 15.46 9.82 -18.84
CA PRO A 611 16.72 9.71 -19.60
C PRO A 611 16.56 10.02 -21.10
N THR A 612 15.37 9.84 -21.67
CA THR A 612 15.13 10.09 -23.11
C THR A 612 14.78 11.54 -23.39
N SER A 613 13.85 12.11 -22.62
CA SER A 613 13.23 13.40 -22.93
C SER A 613 13.92 14.57 -22.24
N THR A 614 14.58 14.35 -21.12
CA THR A 614 15.29 15.38 -20.34
C THR A 614 16.64 14.86 -19.78
N PRO A 615 17.58 14.45 -20.64
CA PRO A 615 18.80 13.75 -20.21
C PRO A 615 19.66 14.53 -19.22
N GLU A 616 19.75 15.86 -19.36
CA GLU A 616 20.53 16.71 -18.44
C GLU A 616 19.94 16.71 -17.02
N LEU A 617 18.60 16.79 -16.90
CA LEU A 617 17.92 16.68 -15.61
C LEU A 617 18.00 15.26 -15.04
N ALA A 618 18.00 14.23 -15.89
CA ALA A 618 18.18 12.85 -15.43
C ALA A 618 19.57 12.64 -14.82
N GLU A 619 20.62 13.19 -15.41
CA GLU A 619 21.97 13.15 -14.83
C GLU A 619 22.08 14.00 -13.55
N ALA A 620 21.43 15.15 -13.50
CA ALA A 620 21.34 15.95 -12.28
C ALA A 620 20.59 15.21 -11.15
N ALA A 621 19.53 14.47 -11.47
CA ALA A 621 18.80 13.63 -10.52
C ALA A 621 19.67 12.49 -9.98
N LYS A 622 20.51 11.86 -10.80
CA LYS A 622 21.50 10.87 -10.32
C LYS A 622 22.46 11.50 -9.31
N LYS A 623 22.99 12.69 -9.59
CA LYS A 623 23.86 13.42 -8.64
C LYS A 623 23.15 13.77 -7.34
N THR A 624 21.87 14.18 -7.41
CA THR A 624 21.03 14.36 -6.22
C THR A 624 20.96 13.08 -5.38
N LEU A 625 20.68 11.93 -6.01
CA LEU A 625 20.57 10.64 -5.31
C LEU A 625 21.89 10.19 -4.68
N GLU A 626 23.03 10.43 -5.34
CA GLU A 626 24.33 10.09 -4.76
C GLU A 626 24.62 10.90 -3.49
N VAL A 627 24.21 12.18 -3.43
CA VAL A 627 24.35 13.00 -2.21
C VAL A 627 23.35 12.57 -1.13
N ARG A 628 22.11 12.25 -1.51
CA ARG A 628 21.08 11.73 -0.59
C ARG A 628 21.45 10.37 0.02
N GLY A 629 22.32 9.61 -0.62
CA GLY A 629 22.76 8.29 -0.17
C GLY A 629 21.65 7.23 -0.28
N ASP A 630 21.97 6.00 0.13
CA ASP A 630 21.11 4.82 -0.09
C ASP A 630 20.31 4.35 1.15
N ASP A 631 20.55 4.95 2.31
CA ASP A 631 19.90 4.54 3.57
C ASP A 631 18.72 5.47 3.92
N GLY A 632 17.91 5.07 4.89
CA GLY A 632 16.74 5.79 5.39
C GLY A 632 15.74 4.81 6.00
N PRO A 633 14.55 5.29 6.39
CA PRO A 633 13.41 4.40 6.66
C PRO A 633 13.05 3.59 5.39
N SER A 634 12.40 2.44 5.54
CA SER A 634 12.13 1.53 4.42
C SER A 634 11.42 2.17 3.21
N TRP A 635 10.46 3.08 3.44
CA TRP A 635 9.82 3.83 2.35
C TRP A 635 10.79 4.74 1.59
N SER A 636 11.79 5.31 2.26
CA SER A 636 12.80 6.17 1.62
C SER A 636 13.73 5.33 0.75
N ILE A 637 14.18 4.18 1.27
CA ILE A 637 14.98 3.21 0.51
C ILE A 637 14.19 2.72 -0.71
N ALA A 638 12.90 2.40 -0.54
CA ALA A 638 12.00 2.02 -1.63
C ALA A 638 11.85 3.15 -2.67
N TYR A 639 11.69 4.39 -2.24
CA TYR A 639 11.55 5.51 -3.17
C TYR A 639 12.82 5.74 -3.98
N LYS A 640 13.99 5.69 -3.31
CA LYS A 640 15.31 5.72 -3.96
C LYS A 640 15.46 4.57 -4.96
N GLN A 641 14.98 3.37 -4.61
CA GLN A 641 14.99 2.21 -5.51
C GLN A 641 14.22 2.50 -6.81
N ILE A 642 13.02 3.09 -6.69
CA ILE A 642 12.20 3.48 -7.83
C ILE A 642 12.92 4.53 -8.69
N PHE A 643 13.53 5.55 -8.07
CA PHE A 643 14.25 6.58 -8.82
C PHE A 643 15.42 6.00 -9.63
N TRP A 644 16.22 5.12 -9.03
CA TRP A 644 17.31 4.46 -9.76
C TRP A 644 16.80 3.55 -10.88
N ALA A 645 15.64 2.89 -10.69
CA ALA A 645 14.98 2.14 -11.76
C ALA A 645 14.54 3.06 -12.91
N ARG A 646 13.90 4.19 -12.62
CA ARG A 646 13.50 5.22 -13.61
C ARG A 646 14.69 5.84 -14.35
N LEU A 647 15.83 5.97 -13.68
CA LEU A 647 17.08 6.48 -14.25
C LEU A 647 17.92 5.38 -14.94
N GLN A 648 17.35 4.18 -15.09
CA GLN A 648 17.91 3.04 -15.82
C GLN A 648 19.21 2.45 -15.22
N ASP A 649 19.42 2.61 -13.91
CA ASP A 649 20.48 1.93 -13.17
C ASP A 649 19.92 0.73 -12.38
N GLY A 650 19.84 -0.41 -13.06
CA GLY A 650 19.33 -1.65 -12.46
C GLY A 650 20.16 -2.16 -11.29
N ASN A 651 21.49 -1.99 -11.33
CA ASN A 651 22.38 -2.49 -10.30
C ASN A 651 22.25 -1.68 -9.01
N ARG A 652 22.14 -0.34 -9.11
CA ARG A 652 21.88 0.50 -7.94
C ARG A 652 20.49 0.29 -7.37
N ALA A 653 19.47 0.11 -8.22
CA ALA A 653 18.14 -0.29 -7.77
C ALA A 653 18.17 -1.65 -7.05
N PHE A 654 18.90 -2.65 -7.55
CA PHE A 654 19.02 -3.95 -6.87
C PHE A 654 19.80 -3.87 -5.55
N LYS A 655 20.80 -2.99 -5.45
CA LYS A 655 21.47 -2.70 -4.17
C LYS A 655 20.46 -2.21 -3.12
N LEU A 656 19.63 -1.23 -3.48
CA LEU A 656 18.58 -0.70 -2.59
C LEU A 656 17.53 -1.75 -2.24
N PHE A 657 17.15 -2.63 -3.17
CA PHE A 657 16.30 -3.78 -2.86
C PHE A 657 16.90 -4.67 -1.76
N ARG A 658 18.22 -4.93 -1.82
CA ARG A 658 18.91 -5.67 -0.75
C ARG A 658 18.91 -4.91 0.58
N GLU A 659 19.07 -3.59 0.57
CA GLU A 659 18.98 -2.77 1.78
C GLU A 659 17.57 -2.84 2.40
N ILE A 660 16.51 -2.83 1.59
CA ILE A 660 15.14 -3.04 2.09
C ILE A 660 15.00 -4.42 2.74
N LEU A 661 15.57 -5.46 2.13
CA LEU A 661 15.52 -6.83 2.68
C LEU A 661 16.43 -7.08 3.88
N LYS A 662 17.11 -6.05 4.40
CA LYS A 662 17.91 -6.16 5.61
C LYS A 662 17.03 -6.57 6.80
N PRO A 663 17.30 -7.71 7.46
CA PRO A 663 16.53 -8.11 8.63
C PRO A 663 16.69 -7.13 9.79
N THR A 664 15.58 -6.81 10.47
CA THR A 664 15.58 -6.00 11.69
C THR A 664 14.51 -6.48 12.67
N LEU A 665 14.70 -6.17 13.95
CA LEU A 665 13.73 -6.40 15.04
C LEU A 665 13.41 -5.10 15.80
N ARG A 666 13.90 -3.95 15.31
CA ARG A 666 13.63 -2.65 15.92
C ARG A 666 12.16 -2.28 15.74
N THR A 667 11.52 -1.80 16.79
CA THR A 667 10.11 -1.36 16.81
C THR A 667 9.95 0.05 17.38
N ASP A 668 11.06 0.72 17.68
CA ASP A 668 11.08 2.13 18.04
C ASP A 668 10.86 3.01 16.80
N ILE A 669 10.18 4.16 16.98
CA ILE A 669 9.96 5.13 15.90
C ILE A 669 11.31 5.72 15.46
N ASN A 670 11.63 5.55 14.19
CA ASN A 670 12.88 6.01 13.58
C ASN A 670 12.61 6.86 12.33
N TYR A 671 13.11 8.08 12.34
CA TYR A 671 13.05 9.00 11.20
C TYR A 671 14.33 9.02 10.35
N GLY A 672 15.35 8.24 10.72
CA GLY A 672 16.66 8.20 10.05
C GLY A 672 16.98 6.87 9.37
N ALA A 673 18.27 6.64 9.17
CA ALA A 673 18.82 5.41 8.61
C ALA A 673 18.46 4.15 9.40
N GLY A 674 18.52 2.98 8.74
CA GLY A 674 18.31 1.68 9.37
C GLY A 674 16.93 1.08 9.13
N GLY A 675 16.30 1.39 8.00
CA GLY A 675 15.16 0.64 7.49
C GLY A 675 15.52 -0.82 7.14
N GLY A 676 14.50 -1.63 6.93
CA GLY A 676 14.66 -3.05 6.60
C GLY A 676 13.32 -3.79 6.48
N VAL A 677 13.35 -5.09 6.76
CA VAL A 677 12.16 -5.93 6.92
C VAL A 677 12.23 -6.77 8.20
N TYR A 678 11.07 -7.10 8.73
CA TYR A 678 10.90 -8.06 9.81
C TYR A 678 10.98 -9.52 9.33
N PRO A 679 11.07 -10.51 10.24
CA PRO A 679 11.06 -11.92 9.87
C PRO A 679 9.86 -12.33 9.00
N ASN A 680 8.69 -11.70 9.20
CA ASN A 680 7.50 -11.93 8.38
C ASN A 680 7.48 -11.19 7.02
N MET A 681 8.60 -10.58 6.61
CA MET A 681 8.79 -9.76 5.40
C MET A 681 8.03 -8.42 5.36
N LEU A 682 7.31 -8.03 6.40
CA LEU A 682 6.76 -6.67 6.50
C LEU A 682 7.90 -5.65 6.62
N SER A 683 7.77 -4.51 5.95
CA SER A 683 8.80 -3.47 5.97
C SER A 683 8.85 -2.71 7.29
N ALA A 684 10.07 -2.34 7.66
CA ALA A 684 10.38 -1.60 8.87
C ALA A 684 11.06 -0.29 8.46
N GLY A 685 10.35 0.83 8.55
CA GLY A 685 10.99 2.13 8.69
C GLY A 685 10.88 2.51 10.15
N PRO A 686 11.52 1.72 11.05
CA PRO A 686 10.87 1.12 12.21
C PRO A 686 9.98 2.11 12.98
N PRO A 687 8.80 1.69 13.47
CA PRO A 687 8.23 0.33 13.43
C PRO A 687 7.69 -0.11 12.06
N PHE A 688 6.81 -1.12 12.03
CA PHE A 688 6.10 -1.56 10.84
C PHE A 688 5.36 -0.41 10.15
N GLN A 689 5.72 -0.21 8.89
CA GLN A 689 5.11 0.69 7.92
C GLN A 689 5.04 -0.05 6.59
N ILE A 690 3.86 -0.13 5.98
CA ILE A 690 3.62 -0.99 4.80
C ILE A 690 4.07 -0.35 3.48
N ASP A 691 4.23 0.97 3.47
CA ASP A 691 4.68 1.77 2.34
C ASP A 691 5.96 1.21 1.69
N GLY A 692 6.95 0.80 2.49
CA GLY A 692 8.18 0.14 2.02
C GLY A 692 7.92 -1.14 1.22
N ASN A 693 6.98 -2.00 1.63
CA ASN A 693 6.60 -3.20 0.87
C ASN A 693 6.01 -2.83 -0.50
N PHE A 694 5.10 -1.87 -0.54
CA PHE A 694 4.43 -1.45 -1.76
C PHE A 694 5.37 -0.68 -2.70
N GLY A 695 6.19 0.23 -2.17
CA GLY A 695 7.19 0.98 -2.92
C GLY A 695 8.25 0.08 -3.55
N ALA A 696 8.80 -0.89 -2.80
CA ALA A 696 9.77 -1.83 -3.33
C ALA A 696 9.17 -2.76 -4.39
N THR A 697 7.88 -3.11 -4.26
CA THR A 697 7.14 -3.86 -5.28
C THR A 697 6.97 -3.03 -6.56
N ALA A 698 6.64 -1.74 -6.43
CA ALA A 698 6.59 -0.81 -7.55
C ALA A 698 7.97 -0.65 -8.21
N ALA A 699 9.05 -0.58 -7.42
CA ALA A 699 10.41 -0.48 -7.93
C ALA A 699 10.82 -1.71 -8.75
N ILE A 700 10.50 -2.92 -8.29
CA ILE A 700 10.73 -4.15 -9.06
C ILE A 700 9.95 -4.11 -10.37
N ALA A 701 8.70 -3.65 -10.36
CA ALA A 701 7.93 -3.47 -11.60
C ALA A 701 8.62 -2.47 -12.54
N GLU A 702 9.03 -1.30 -12.04
CA GLU A 702 9.71 -0.24 -12.80
C GLU A 702 11.10 -0.65 -13.32
N MET A 703 11.77 -1.61 -12.66
CA MET A 703 13.00 -2.23 -13.18
C MET A 703 12.73 -3.12 -14.41
N LEU A 704 11.55 -3.75 -14.45
CA LEU A 704 11.15 -4.71 -15.48
C LEU A 704 10.37 -4.06 -16.63
N ILE A 705 9.54 -3.06 -16.36
CA ILE A 705 8.71 -2.37 -17.35
C ILE A 705 8.54 -0.89 -17.01
N GLN A 706 8.68 -0.02 -18.02
CA GLN A 706 8.36 1.40 -17.93
C GLN A 706 7.39 1.78 -19.03
N SER A 707 6.45 2.68 -18.76
CA SER A 707 5.48 3.13 -19.77
C SER A 707 5.04 4.59 -19.63
N HIS A 708 5.90 5.44 -19.07
CA HIS A 708 5.59 6.84 -18.77
C HIS A 708 6.06 7.82 -19.86
N ASP A 709 7.12 7.47 -20.61
CA ASP A 709 7.79 8.36 -21.57
C ASP A 709 7.22 8.24 -23.01
N GLY A 710 5.92 7.96 -23.13
CA GLY A 710 5.21 7.85 -24.42
C GLY A 710 5.43 6.55 -25.22
N PHE A 711 6.13 5.56 -24.65
CA PHE A 711 6.29 4.20 -25.19
C PHE A 711 6.38 3.18 -24.04
N ILE A 712 6.22 1.90 -24.35
CA ILE A 712 6.47 0.79 -23.41
C ILE A 712 7.93 0.36 -23.54
N GLU A 713 8.72 0.43 -22.47
CA GLU A 713 10.10 -0.08 -22.43
C GLU A 713 10.14 -1.39 -21.64
N LEU A 714 10.72 -2.42 -22.27
CA LEU A 714 10.89 -3.74 -21.65
C LEU A 714 12.32 -3.88 -21.12
N LEU A 715 12.44 -4.29 -19.85
CA LEU A 715 13.70 -4.39 -19.10
C LEU A 715 14.54 -3.09 -19.09
N PRO A 716 13.95 -1.93 -18.73
CA PRO A 716 14.67 -0.66 -18.69
C PRO A 716 15.84 -0.67 -17.69
N ALA A 717 15.75 -1.41 -16.58
CA ALA A 717 16.75 -1.41 -15.52
C ALA A 717 16.97 -2.82 -14.92
N VAL A 718 17.24 -3.82 -15.77
CA VAL A 718 17.53 -5.19 -15.30
C VAL A 718 18.90 -5.27 -14.62
N PRO A 719 19.01 -5.73 -13.36
CA PRO A 719 20.28 -5.87 -12.65
C PRO A 719 21.04 -7.11 -13.12
N ASP A 720 22.34 -7.14 -12.88
CA ASP A 720 23.19 -8.31 -13.14
C ASP A 720 22.65 -9.58 -12.48
N ALA A 721 22.07 -9.45 -11.28
CA ALA A 721 21.45 -10.53 -10.53
C ALA A 721 20.30 -11.24 -11.28
N TRP A 722 19.62 -10.56 -12.21
CA TRP A 722 18.47 -11.09 -12.96
C TRP A 722 18.77 -11.30 -14.44
N LYS A 723 20.01 -11.04 -14.92
CA LYS A 723 20.34 -11.14 -16.35
C LYS A 723 20.28 -12.58 -16.85
N THR A 724 20.70 -13.55 -16.06
CA THR A 724 20.82 -14.96 -16.50
C THR A 724 19.52 -15.47 -17.11
N PHE A 725 18.39 -15.24 -16.44
CA PHE A 725 17.08 -15.71 -16.85
C PHE A 725 15.98 -14.92 -16.16
N GLY A 726 14.86 -14.73 -16.86
CA GLY A 726 13.59 -14.46 -16.20
C GLY A 726 12.39 -14.48 -17.13
N GLU A 727 11.24 -14.63 -16.52
CA GLU A 727 9.92 -14.68 -17.13
C GLU A 727 8.95 -13.90 -16.26
N ILE A 728 8.16 -13.03 -16.88
CA ILE A 728 7.04 -12.37 -16.22
C ILE A 728 5.85 -12.29 -17.17
N LYS A 729 4.66 -12.60 -16.65
CA LYS A 729 3.41 -12.61 -17.37
C LYS A 729 2.39 -11.77 -16.64
N GLY A 730 1.64 -10.96 -17.37
CA GLY A 730 0.50 -10.22 -16.86
C GLY A 730 0.79 -8.86 -16.24
N LEU A 731 1.96 -8.25 -16.50
CA LEU A 731 2.21 -6.86 -16.14
C LEU A 731 1.23 -5.93 -16.88
N LYS A 732 0.95 -4.75 -16.33
CA LYS A 732 0.21 -3.69 -17.03
C LYS A 732 1.13 -2.57 -17.47
N ALA A 733 0.78 -1.94 -18.58
CA ALA A 733 1.37 -0.69 -19.04
C ALA A 733 0.28 0.34 -19.34
N ARG A 734 0.62 1.63 -19.19
CA ARG A 734 -0.24 2.78 -19.56
C ARG A 734 -0.75 2.61 -21.00
N GLY A 735 -2.01 2.98 -21.23
CA GLY A 735 -2.72 2.69 -22.48
C GLY A 735 -3.57 1.40 -22.45
N ASN A 736 -3.71 0.78 -21.28
CA ASN A 736 -4.44 -0.47 -21.04
C ASN A 736 -3.87 -1.65 -21.82
N PHE A 737 -2.55 -1.82 -21.73
CA PHE A 737 -1.86 -2.98 -22.26
C PHE A 737 -1.53 -3.98 -21.16
N THR A 738 -1.58 -5.26 -21.50
CA THR A 738 -1.07 -6.37 -20.69
C THR A 738 0.18 -6.91 -21.37
N VAL A 739 1.25 -7.07 -20.61
CA VAL A 739 2.59 -7.41 -21.12
C VAL A 739 3.10 -8.69 -20.49
N ASP A 740 3.47 -9.63 -21.36
CA ASP A 740 4.25 -10.82 -21.01
C ASP A 740 5.63 -10.70 -21.66
N MET A 741 6.67 -11.15 -20.97
CA MET A 741 8.03 -11.17 -21.53
C MET A 741 8.92 -12.23 -20.89
N ASN A 742 9.84 -12.75 -21.70
CA ASN A 742 10.91 -13.65 -21.28
C ASN A 742 12.26 -13.06 -21.70
N TRP A 743 13.28 -13.26 -20.88
CA TRP A 743 14.63 -12.84 -21.19
C TRP A 743 15.69 -13.85 -20.77
N LYS A 744 16.83 -13.74 -21.45
CA LYS A 744 18.04 -14.52 -21.17
C LYS A 744 19.24 -13.63 -21.44
N ASN A 745 20.26 -13.72 -20.59
CA ASN A 745 21.47 -12.88 -20.65
C ASN A 745 21.17 -11.37 -20.78
N GLY A 746 20.15 -10.90 -20.05
CA GLY A 746 19.72 -9.49 -20.03
C GLY A 746 19.03 -9.00 -21.32
N LYS A 747 18.63 -9.90 -22.22
CA LYS A 747 17.95 -9.56 -23.48
C LYS A 747 16.59 -10.23 -23.58
N ILE A 748 15.59 -9.46 -24.00
CA ILE A 748 14.25 -9.96 -24.33
C ILE A 748 14.38 -10.98 -25.46
N THR A 749 13.85 -12.19 -25.22
CA THR A 749 13.83 -13.31 -26.18
C THR A 749 12.44 -13.52 -26.79
N SER A 750 11.39 -13.23 -26.03
CA SER A 750 10.01 -13.23 -26.50
C SER A 750 9.18 -12.27 -25.66
N TYR A 751 8.14 -11.69 -26.26
CA TYR A 751 7.19 -10.84 -25.56
C TYR A 751 5.81 -10.91 -26.21
N LYS A 752 4.77 -10.57 -25.45
CA LYS A 752 3.40 -10.41 -25.93
C LYS A 752 2.84 -9.14 -25.32
N ILE A 753 2.33 -8.25 -26.16
CA ILE A 753 1.61 -7.05 -25.72
C ILE A 753 0.17 -7.18 -26.21
N ALA A 754 -0.75 -7.26 -25.26
CA ALA A 754 -2.16 -7.45 -25.51
C ALA A 754 -2.99 -6.25 -25.06
N SER A 755 -4.11 -5.99 -25.73
CA SER A 755 -5.12 -5.02 -25.31
C SER A 755 -6.52 -5.51 -25.68
N ALA A 756 -7.57 -4.89 -25.13
CA ALA A 756 -8.95 -5.29 -25.38
C ALA A 756 -9.32 -5.29 -26.87
N LEU A 757 -8.82 -4.30 -27.61
CA LEU A 757 -8.85 -4.23 -29.07
C LEU A 757 -7.42 -4.02 -29.59
N PRO A 758 -7.03 -4.66 -30.71
CA PRO A 758 -5.74 -4.41 -31.35
C PRO A 758 -5.54 -2.91 -31.64
N GLN A 759 -4.42 -2.36 -31.18
CA GLN A 759 -4.07 -0.96 -31.40
C GLN A 759 -2.56 -0.80 -31.55
N LYS A 760 -2.14 0.26 -32.24
CA LYS A 760 -0.71 0.56 -32.42
C LYS A 760 -0.10 1.05 -31.11
N VAL A 761 1.09 0.56 -30.80
CA VAL A 761 1.85 0.96 -29.61
C VAL A 761 3.34 1.03 -29.92
N LYS A 762 4.01 2.06 -29.40
CA LYS A 762 5.47 2.18 -29.45
C LYS A 762 6.09 1.35 -28.33
N VAL A 763 7.07 0.53 -28.66
CA VAL A 763 7.74 -0.37 -27.73
C VAL A 763 9.24 -0.31 -27.94
N LYS A 764 10.00 -0.11 -26.86
CA LYS A 764 11.46 -0.17 -26.84
C LYS A 764 11.90 -1.53 -26.30
N ILE A 765 12.60 -2.29 -27.12
CA ILE A 765 13.00 -3.67 -26.85
C ILE A 765 14.48 -3.81 -27.20
N ASN A 766 15.30 -4.29 -26.26
CA ASN A 766 16.74 -4.46 -26.45
C ASN A 766 17.41 -3.18 -27.02
N GLY A 767 16.99 -2.00 -26.53
CA GLY A 767 17.49 -0.70 -26.98
C GLY A 767 16.86 -0.14 -28.26
N LYS A 768 16.03 -0.90 -28.98
CA LYS A 768 15.42 -0.46 -30.25
C LYS A 768 13.95 -0.08 -30.07
N LEU A 769 13.60 1.15 -30.44
CA LEU A 769 12.20 1.63 -30.48
C LEU A 769 11.52 1.18 -31.77
N THR A 770 10.34 0.55 -31.66
CA THR A 770 9.55 0.06 -32.78
C THR A 770 8.06 0.33 -32.55
N THR A 771 7.26 0.39 -33.61
CA THR A 771 5.79 0.40 -33.50
C THR A 771 5.26 -0.97 -33.85
N ILE A 772 4.44 -1.55 -32.97
CA ILE A 772 3.77 -2.82 -33.21
C ILE A 772 2.25 -2.65 -33.08
N THR A 773 1.50 -3.65 -33.53
CA THR A 773 0.07 -3.79 -33.23
C THR A 773 -0.08 -4.79 -32.08
N SER A 774 -0.75 -4.40 -31.01
CA SER A 774 -1.05 -5.32 -29.90
C SER A 774 -1.98 -6.45 -30.35
N VAL A 775 -1.85 -7.61 -29.71
CA VAL A 775 -2.78 -8.72 -29.91
C VAL A 775 -4.05 -8.51 -29.10
N LYS A 776 -5.16 -9.12 -29.53
CA LYS A 776 -6.39 -9.10 -28.75
C LYS A 776 -6.19 -9.90 -27.45
N LEU A 777 -6.54 -9.31 -26.32
CA LEU A 777 -6.61 -10.00 -25.04
C LEU A 777 -7.88 -10.87 -25.03
N TYR A 778 -7.72 -12.18 -24.87
CA TYR A 778 -8.83 -13.09 -24.60
C TYR A 778 -8.92 -13.23 -23.09
N ASN A 779 -10.06 -12.82 -22.53
CA ASN A 779 -10.34 -12.91 -21.10
C ASN A 779 -10.49 -14.36 -20.65
#